data_AF-A0A955K3G8-F1
#
_entry.id   AF-A0A955K3G8-F1
#
_cell.length_a   1.000
_cell.length_b   1.000
_cell.length_c   1.000
_cell.angle_alpha   90.00
_cell.angle_beta   90.00
_cell.angle_gamma   90.00
#
_symmetry.space_group_name_H-M   'P 1'
#
loop_
_entity.id
_entity.type
_entity.pdbx_description
1 polymer ?
#
loop_
_entity_poly.entity_id
_entity_poly.type
_entity_poly.pdbx_seq_one_letter_code
_entity_poly.pdbx_strand_id
1 'polypeptide(L)'
;RPSGIIDTLRCGTQSDWGVCNFDITGAVKNAFSGSVSLPSYVCSAVSNSAEISGKIAIIDRGDCDFSAKVYNAQQAGAIAAIVVNRQSAGDTIINMAAGTSANLVTIPAFFVTYADGQKIRQYIDSGNVIRMNKTSLGNCLRKDGSLENAFVAHEYAHGLSIRLTGTGVNCLNNKEQGGEGWSDFIALALTVKPSDNKNTARGVGNYVVSEPINGKGIRMYPYSYDMSINPLTYGSLMDMDGTPILDSEGEFIGYVPNSVEVHDMGEVWAVTLWDMYWNFIEAYGFNPDFYNGNSGNNKAIKLVIEGLKLQKCSPGFLDARNAILKADSIMNGYANKCLIWQSFARRGMGWSAIQGSSDHAKDQTEAFDMPPSCNSNPIPNFTLSDTSICLGELIQLTNTTTGNIDSLRWKMIGGSPVSSNETTSLSVNYPSAGEYFITLYIYKNSYIDSITKKVKVYNIPVITTNISSSTICPGSSVTLSASGASTYNWSNGANNAQISVSPTVNTVYKVVGKSNGCISDSVAVSIFLKTKPTVSINASSLSICVGETDTLTASGATSYIWRDGSTSNSIVVNPTVTSSYKVIGILNGCSSDSVEIQITVKPKPIVSISPTNTTICAGQSVTLTASGASSYVWSTGQSGNTIVVNPSVNSTYKVLGITNNCSSDSATAIVNITTTNPTVSITKSPNVSTICEGDSVTLTASGANNYTWSTGANTAVIKVKPTVNTNYIVTGSLTGCSSLSGQANTSINVNPKPTIGEITRGGWDTIYV
;
A
#
# COMPACT_ATOMS: atom_id res chain seq x y z
N ARG A 1 -61.62 7.38 -56.77
CA ARG A 1 -62.62 6.98 -57.81
C ARG A 1 -62.10 7.37 -59.21
N PRO A 2 -62.07 6.46 -60.20
CA PRO A 2 -61.87 6.80 -61.61
C PRO A 2 -62.95 7.75 -62.16
N SER A 3 -62.63 8.52 -63.21
CA SER A 3 -63.59 9.41 -63.88
C SER A 3 -64.73 8.61 -64.53
N GLY A 4 -65.97 9.07 -64.35
CA GLY A 4 -67.16 8.46 -64.96
C GLY A 4 -67.93 7.48 -64.07
N ILE A 5 -67.50 7.24 -62.81
CA ILE A 5 -68.26 6.45 -61.84
C ILE A 5 -69.22 7.36 -61.06
N ILE A 6 -70.53 7.11 -61.19
CA ILE A 6 -71.60 7.89 -60.55
C ILE A 6 -71.73 7.55 -59.06
N ASP A 7 -71.70 6.26 -58.69
CA ASP A 7 -71.73 5.81 -57.29
C ASP A 7 -70.94 4.51 -57.08
N THR A 8 -70.74 4.08 -55.83
CA THR A 8 -70.03 2.85 -55.45
C THR A 8 -70.77 2.18 -54.31
N LEU A 9 -71.23 0.94 -54.52
CA LEU A 9 -72.15 0.25 -53.60
C LEU A 9 -71.41 -0.84 -52.81
N ARG A 10 -71.75 -0.99 -51.52
CA ARG A 10 -71.31 -2.14 -50.72
C ARG A 10 -72.14 -3.37 -51.11
N CYS A 11 -71.50 -4.54 -51.19
CA CYS A 11 -72.17 -5.77 -51.56
C CYS A 11 -71.72 -6.98 -50.73
N GLY A 12 -72.60 -7.97 -50.61
CA GLY A 12 -72.29 -9.33 -50.16
C GLY A 12 -72.02 -10.24 -51.35
N THR A 13 -71.43 -11.41 -51.11
CA THR A 13 -71.03 -12.31 -52.21
C THR A 13 -71.55 -13.74 -52.03
N GLN A 14 -71.30 -14.59 -53.02
CA GLN A 14 -71.59 -16.03 -52.97
C GLN A 14 -70.69 -16.72 -51.93
N SER A 15 -71.28 -17.43 -50.96
CA SER A 15 -70.54 -18.26 -49.99
C SER A 15 -70.36 -19.68 -50.51
N ASP A 16 -69.18 -20.00 -51.04
CA ASP A 16 -68.77 -21.33 -51.54
C ASP A 16 -69.42 -21.81 -52.85
N TRP A 17 -69.84 -20.90 -53.75
CA TRP A 17 -70.38 -21.25 -55.07
C TRP A 17 -70.20 -20.13 -56.10
N GLY A 18 -70.47 -20.45 -57.37
CA GLY A 18 -70.42 -19.50 -58.47
C GLY A 18 -69.01 -19.08 -58.87
N VAL A 19 -68.90 -17.93 -59.56
CA VAL A 19 -67.65 -17.45 -60.13
C VAL A 19 -66.84 -16.69 -59.07
N CYS A 20 -65.65 -17.19 -58.74
CA CYS A 20 -64.84 -16.59 -57.67
C CYS A 20 -64.11 -15.29 -58.09
N ASN A 21 -63.76 -15.17 -59.37
CA ASN A 21 -63.03 -14.04 -59.96
C ASN A 21 -63.74 -13.51 -61.21
N PHE A 22 -64.06 -12.22 -61.26
CA PHE A 22 -64.72 -11.60 -62.42
C PHE A 22 -64.53 -10.08 -62.45
N ASP A 23 -64.56 -9.51 -63.66
CA ASP A 23 -64.76 -8.08 -63.91
C ASP A 23 -65.70 -7.95 -65.10
N ILE A 24 -66.93 -7.52 -64.85
CA ILE A 24 -67.99 -7.50 -65.87
C ILE A 24 -68.76 -6.19 -65.81
N THR A 25 -68.98 -5.58 -66.97
CA THR A 25 -69.76 -4.35 -67.11
C THR A 25 -70.96 -4.62 -68.01
N GLY A 26 -72.15 -4.21 -67.59
CA GLY A 26 -73.37 -4.40 -68.38
C GLY A 26 -74.52 -3.49 -67.96
N ALA A 27 -75.49 -3.33 -68.86
CA ALA A 27 -76.77 -2.73 -68.52
C ALA A 27 -77.53 -3.64 -67.54
N VAL A 28 -78.40 -3.05 -66.70
CA VAL A 28 -79.15 -3.77 -65.66
C VAL A 28 -80.63 -3.83 -66.01
N LYS A 29 -81.30 -4.97 -65.76
CA LYS A 29 -82.77 -5.09 -65.88
C LYS A 29 -83.36 -5.96 -64.76
N ASN A 30 -84.56 -5.60 -64.28
CA ASN A 30 -85.30 -6.42 -63.32
C ASN A 30 -85.71 -7.74 -63.98
N ALA A 31 -85.44 -8.87 -63.32
CA ALA A 31 -85.80 -10.20 -63.82
C ALA A 31 -87.05 -10.72 -63.09
N PHE A 32 -88.13 -10.98 -63.82
CA PHE A 32 -89.41 -11.37 -63.23
C PHE A 32 -89.65 -12.88 -63.35
N SER A 33 -90.22 -13.49 -62.31
CA SER A 33 -90.83 -14.82 -62.38
C SER A 33 -92.35 -14.68 -62.34
N GLY A 34 -93.02 -14.88 -63.47
CA GLY A 34 -94.47 -14.63 -63.65
C GLY A 34 -94.75 -13.42 -64.54
N SER A 35 -95.81 -12.64 -64.28
CA SER A 35 -96.02 -11.38 -65.03
C SER A 35 -95.00 -10.31 -64.64
N VAL A 36 -94.73 -9.35 -65.53
CA VAL A 36 -93.84 -8.18 -65.27
C VAL A 36 -94.37 -7.20 -64.20
N SER A 37 -95.47 -7.56 -63.54
CA SER A 37 -96.10 -6.83 -62.43
C SER A 37 -95.88 -7.49 -61.05
N LEU A 38 -95.18 -8.62 -60.99
CA LEU A 38 -94.86 -9.33 -59.74
C LEU A 38 -93.48 -8.92 -59.20
N PRO A 39 -93.16 -9.20 -57.91
CA PRO A 39 -91.83 -8.95 -57.37
C PRO A 39 -90.74 -9.73 -58.13
N SER A 40 -89.52 -9.19 -58.14
CA SER A 40 -88.39 -9.69 -58.93
C SER A 40 -87.76 -10.97 -58.34
N TYR A 41 -88.56 -11.93 -57.85
CA TYR A 41 -88.08 -13.03 -56.99
C TYR A 41 -87.33 -14.14 -57.72
N VAL A 42 -87.57 -14.40 -59.00
CA VAL A 42 -86.82 -15.37 -59.84
C VAL A 42 -86.75 -16.78 -59.23
N CYS A 43 -87.83 -17.22 -58.56
CA CYS A 43 -87.92 -18.58 -58.00
C CYS A 43 -88.37 -19.64 -59.02
N SER A 44 -88.57 -19.24 -60.26
CA SER A 44 -88.83 -20.09 -61.43
C SER A 44 -88.23 -19.41 -62.67
N ALA A 45 -88.45 -19.99 -63.86
CA ALA A 45 -87.96 -19.44 -65.12
C ALA A 45 -88.35 -17.95 -65.30
N VAL A 46 -87.38 -17.15 -65.76
CA VAL A 46 -87.56 -15.71 -65.97
C VAL A 46 -88.48 -15.46 -67.17
N SER A 47 -89.54 -14.69 -66.97
CA SER A 47 -90.56 -14.43 -67.98
C SER A 47 -90.18 -13.35 -68.99
N ASN A 48 -89.40 -12.36 -68.57
CA ASN A 48 -88.85 -11.31 -69.44
C ASN A 48 -87.43 -11.66 -69.92
N SER A 49 -87.16 -12.93 -70.22
CA SER A 49 -85.83 -13.43 -70.62
C SER A 49 -85.22 -12.67 -71.81
N ALA A 50 -86.02 -12.27 -72.79
CA ALA A 50 -85.57 -11.45 -73.92
C ALA A 50 -85.03 -10.07 -73.50
N GLU A 51 -85.48 -9.50 -72.39
CA GLU A 51 -84.94 -8.25 -71.85
C GLU A 51 -83.70 -8.46 -70.98
N ILE A 52 -83.55 -9.64 -70.38
CA ILE A 52 -82.45 -10.02 -69.49
C ILE A 52 -81.23 -10.55 -70.25
N SER A 53 -81.43 -11.16 -71.42
CA SER A 53 -80.35 -11.71 -72.24
C SER A 53 -79.26 -10.67 -72.53
N GLY A 54 -78.01 -11.00 -72.21
CA GLY A 54 -76.85 -10.11 -72.37
C GLY A 54 -76.71 -9.02 -71.30
N LYS A 55 -77.55 -9.02 -70.25
CA LYS A 55 -77.60 -7.97 -69.21
C LYS A 55 -77.40 -8.52 -67.80
N ILE A 56 -77.21 -7.62 -66.85
CA ILE A 56 -77.12 -7.93 -65.43
C ILE A 56 -78.57 -8.00 -64.89
N ALA A 57 -78.97 -9.16 -64.37
CA ALA A 57 -80.29 -9.36 -63.79
C ALA A 57 -80.33 -8.82 -62.35
N ILE A 58 -81.24 -7.88 -62.04
CA ILE A 58 -81.49 -7.47 -60.65
C ILE A 58 -82.76 -8.16 -60.10
N ILE A 59 -82.62 -8.79 -58.94
CA ILE A 59 -83.49 -9.83 -58.41
C ILE A 59 -83.82 -9.50 -56.96
N ASP A 60 -85.09 -9.47 -56.55
CA ASP A 60 -85.46 -9.31 -55.15
C ASP A 60 -85.30 -10.64 -54.38
N ARG A 61 -84.90 -10.55 -53.11
CA ARG A 61 -84.85 -11.69 -52.20
C ARG A 61 -86.27 -12.25 -51.97
N GLY A 62 -86.50 -13.40 -52.59
CA GLY A 62 -87.66 -14.28 -52.39
C GLY A 62 -87.34 -15.43 -51.41
N ASP A 63 -88.26 -16.39 -51.28
CA ASP A 63 -88.14 -17.51 -50.31
C ASP A 63 -87.33 -18.72 -50.81
N CYS A 64 -87.00 -18.77 -52.10
CA CYS A 64 -86.14 -19.80 -52.69
C CYS A 64 -84.64 -19.50 -52.54
N ASP A 65 -83.81 -20.54 -52.66
CA ASP A 65 -82.34 -20.49 -52.63
C ASP A 65 -81.74 -19.37 -53.50
N PHE A 66 -80.69 -18.72 -53.01
CA PHE A 66 -79.96 -17.71 -53.77
C PHE A 66 -79.35 -18.26 -55.08
N SER A 67 -78.81 -19.47 -55.05
CA SER A 67 -78.28 -20.11 -56.26
C SER A 67 -79.36 -20.46 -57.28
N ALA A 68 -80.55 -20.87 -56.85
CA ALA A 68 -81.66 -21.11 -57.76
C ALA A 68 -82.06 -19.83 -58.51
N LYS A 69 -82.07 -18.66 -57.83
CA LYS A 69 -82.33 -17.36 -58.46
C LYS A 69 -81.30 -17.01 -59.53
N VAL A 70 -80.02 -17.08 -59.17
CA VAL A 70 -78.92 -16.74 -60.08
C VAL A 70 -78.87 -17.73 -61.25
N TYR A 71 -79.13 -19.02 -61.00
CA TYR A 71 -79.22 -20.04 -62.03
C TYR A 71 -80.40 -19.78 -62.99
N ASN A 72 -81.58 -19.45 -62.48
CA ASN A 72 -82.73 -19.10 -63.34
C ASN A 72 -82.47 -17.85 -64.20
N ALA A 73 -81.75 -16.84 -63.66
CA ALA A 73 -81.32 -15.69 -64.44
C ALA A 73 -80.25 -16.05 -65.49
N GLN A 74 -79.30 -16.93 -65.16
CA GLN A 74 -78.33 -17.50 -66.09
C GLN A 74 -79.01 -18.24 -67.25
N GLN A 75 -80.03 -19.07 -66.97
CA GLN A 75 -80.82 -19.73 -68.02
C GLN A 75 -81.60 -18.73 -68.90
N ALA A 76 -81.88 -17.53 -68.40
CA ALA A 76 -82.46 -16.43 -69.15
C ALA A 76 -81.44 -15.62 -69.97
N GLY A 77 -80.16 -16.02 -69.97
CA GLY A 77 -79.08 -15.34 -70.67
C GLY A 77 -78.50 -14.14 -69.93
N ALA A 78 -78.76 -13.98 -68.62
CA ALA A 78 -78.11 -12.95 -67.82
C ALA A 78 -76.58 -13.20 -67.77
N ILE A 79 -75.80 -12.14 -67.87
CA ILE A 79 -74.33 -12.22 -67.80
C ILE A 79 -73.79 -12.11 -66.36
N ALA A 80 -74.60 -11.59 -65.45
CA ALA A 80 -74.38 -11.56 -64.00
C ALA A 80 -75.72 -11.31 -63.27
N ALA A 81 -75.75 -11.46 -61.95
CA ALA A 81 -76.94 -11.21 -61.12
C ALA A 81 -76.65 -10.33 -59.89
N ILE A 82 -77.61 -9.49 -59.52
CA ILE A 82 -77.61 -8.67 -58.30
C ILE A 82 -78.86 -9.03 -57.50
N VAL A 83 -78.69 -9.67 -56.34
CA VAL A 83 -79.78 -10.01 -55.43
C VAL A 83 -79.96 -8.89 -54.41
N VAL A 84 -81.12 -8.27 -54.39
CA VAL A 84 -81.53 -7.16 -53.52
C VAL A 84 -82.21 -7.73 -52.28
N ASN A 85 -81.90 -7.19 -51.09
CA ASN A 85 -82.61 -7.59 -49.87
C ASN A 85 -84.12 -7.30 -49.94
N ARG A 86 -84.93 -8.04 -49.18
CA ARG A 86 -86.40 -8.11 -49.39
C ARG A 86 -87.14 -6.80 -49.06
N GLN A 87 -86.65 -6.04 -48.08
CA GLN A 87 -87.36 -4.87 -47.51
C GLN A 87 -86.40 -3.98 -46.71
N SER A 88 -86.83 -2.75 -46.40
CA SER A 88 -86.06 -1.79 -45.60
C SER A 88 -85.91 -2.16 -44.11
N ALA A 89 -86.82 -2.97 -43.56
CA ALA A 89 -86.75 -3.43 -42.18
C ALA A 89 -85.77 -4.61 -42.04
N GLY A 90 -84.68 -4.41 -41.31
CA GLY A 90 -83.57 -5.37 -41.22
C GLY A 90 -82.66 -5.35 -42.45
N ASP A 91 -82.53 -4.20 -43.10
CA ASP A 91 -81.79 -4.08 -44.35
C ASP A 91 -80.27 -4.11 -44.16
N THR A 92 -79.73 -5.32 -44.12
CA THR A 92 -78.30 -5.60 -43.99
C THR A 92 -77.75 -6.37 -45.18
N ILE A 93 -76.47 -6.22 -45.43
CA ILE A 93 -75.75 -7.07 -46.37
C ILE A 93 -75.60 -8.47 -45.76
N ILE A 94 -75.99 -9.49 -46.52
CA ILE A 94 -75.75 -10.90 -46.19
C ILE A 94 -74.96 -11.55 -47.32
N ASN A 95 -74.16 -12.55 -46.99
CA ASN A 95 -73.60 -13.44 -48.00
C ASN A 95 -74.65 -14.48 -48.41
N MET A 96 -74.61 -14.88 -49.68
CA MET A 96 -75.58 -15.79 -50.27
C MET A 96 -75.14 -17.23 -50.06
N ALA A 97 -75.87 -17.97 -49.22
CA ALA A 97 -75.65 -19.39 -49.00
C ALA A 97 -75.78 -20.22 -50.28
N ALA A 98 -75.05 -21.34 -50.36
CA ALA A 98 -74.92 -22.16 -51.55
C ALA A 98 -76.25 -22.72 -52.08
N GLY A 99 -77.09 -23.29 -51.23
CA GLY A 99 -78.35 -23.92 -51.66
C GLY A 99 -78.13 -25.06 -52.67
N THR A 100 -79.22 -25.48 -53.31
CA THR A 100 -79.27 -26.69 -54.14
C THR A 100 -78.67 -26.53 -55.55
N SER A 101 -78.64 -25.32 -56.11
CA SER A 101 -78.18 -25.06 -57.50
C SER A 101 -76.74 -24.52 -57.58
N ALA A 102 -76.01 -24.50 -56.47
CA ALA A 102 -74.69 -23.85 -56.34
C ALA A 102 -73.66 -24.28 -57.39
N ASN A 103 -73.57 -25.58 -57.67
CA ASN A 103 -72.63 -26.18 -58.61
C ASN A 103 -73.00 -25.95 -60.10
N LEU A 104 -74.19 -25.43 -60.39
CA LEU A 104 -74.67 -25.17 -61.74
C LEU A 104 -74.54 -23.69 -62.16
N VAL A 105 -74.18 -22.81 -61.22
CA VAL A 105 -74.04 -21.38 -61.49
C VAL A 105 -72.64 -21.07 -62.00
N THR A 106 -72.58 -20.48 -63.18
CA THR A 106 -71.36 -20.09 -63.91
C THR A 106 -71.31 -18.60 -64.21
N ILE A 107 -72.24 -17.79 -63.68
CA ILE A 107 -72.23 -16.32 -63.79
C ILE A 107 -71.90 -15.65 -62.44
N PRO A 108 -71.28 -14.46 -62.46
CA PRO A 108 -71.08 -13.63 -61.27
C PRO A 108 -72.38 -13.28 -60.55
N ALA A 109 -72.36 -13.25 -59.21
CA ALA A 109 -73.44 -12.65 -58.45
C ALA A 109 -73.01 -11.89 -57.19
N PHE A 110 -73.72 -10.79 -56.92
CA PHE A 110 -73.61 -10.02 -55.69
C PHE A 110 -74.95 -9.88 -54.97
N PHE A 111 -74.89 -9.64 -53.67
CA PHE A 111 -76.02 -9.25 -52.85
C PHE A 111 -75.93 -7.76 -52.49
N VAL A 112 -77.03 -7.02 -52.48
CA VAL A 112 -77.08 -5.60 -52.08
C VAL A 112 -78.23 -5.33 -51.13
N THR A 113 -78.12 -4.24 -50.38
CA THR A 113 -79.21 -3.74 -49.52
C THR A 113 -80.46 -3.41 -50.36
N TYR A 114 -81.64 -3.43 -49.74
CA TYR A 114 -82.89 -2.97 -50.36
C TYR A 114 -82.76 -1.51 -50.81
N ALA A 115 -82.13 -0.67 -50.00
CA ALA A 115 -81.85 0.74 -50.32
C ALA A 115 -80.96 0.89 -51.57
N ASP A 116 -79.83 0.18 -51.65
CA ASP A 116 -78.93 0.24 -52.81
C ASP A 116 -79.55 -0.41 -54.06
N GLY A 117 -80.36 -1.45 -53.90
CA GLY A 117 -81.17 -2.02 -54.98
C GLY A 117 -82.15 -1.01 -55.57
N GLN A 118 -82.76 -0.14 -54.75
CA GLN A 118 -83.62 0.93 -55.27
C GLN A 118 -82.80 2.02 -56.00
N LYS A 119 -81.59 2.36 -55.53
CA LYS A 119 -80.68 3.26 -56.28
C LYS A 119 -80.36 2.71 -57.66
N ILE A 120 -80.00 1.42 -57.75
CA ILE A 120 -79.73 0.76 -59.04
C ILE A 120 -80.96 0.88 -59.96
N ARG A 121 -82.17 0.64 -59.43
CA ARG A 121 -83.43 0.73 -60.18
C ARG A 121 -83.71 2.12 -60.76
N GLN A 122 -83.27 3.20 -60.11
CA GLN A 122 -83.41 4.57 -60.65
C GLN A 122 -82.62 4.80 -61.94
N TYR A 123 -81.59 3.99 -62.22
CA TYR A 123 -80.70 4.15 -63.38
C TYR A 123 -80.88 3.08 -64.48
N ILE A 124 -81.78 2.11 -64.30
CA ILE A 124 -82.00 0.98 -65.24
C ILE A 124 -82.34 1.45 -66.67
N ASP A 125 -83.06 2.56 -66.81
CA ASP A 125 -83.50 3.11 -68.10
C ASP A 125 -82.75 4.40 -68.50
N SER A 126 -81.71 4.78 -67.76
CA SER A 126 -80.96 6.03 -68.00
C SER A 126 -79.71 5.85 -68.88
N GLY A 127 -79.56 4.69 -69.53
CA GLY A 127 -78.37 4.35 -70.35
C GLY A 127 -77.10 4.03 -69.55
N ASN A 128 -77.16 4.04 -68.21
CA ASN A 128 -76.04 3.71 -67.35
C ASN A 128 -75.80 2.19 -67.26
N VAL A 129 -74.56 1.81 -66.97
CA VAL A 129 -74.12 0.42 -66.80
C VAL A 129 -73.55 0.21 -65.41
N ILE A 130 -73.66 -1.01 -64.87
CA ILE A 130 -72.97 -1.41 -63.64
C ILE A 130 -71.73 -2.22 -64.01
N ARG A 131 -70.62 -1.91 -63.35
CA ARG A 131 -69.41 -2.75 -63.30
C ARG A 131 -69.41 -3.55 -61.99
N MET A 132 -69.39 -4.87 -62.10
CA MET A 132 -69.21 -5.82 -61.00
C MET A 132 -67.79 -6.38 -61.08
N ASN A 133 -66.93 -6.08 -60.10
CA ASN A 133 -65.58 -6.65 -60.00
C ASN A 133 -65.44 -7.41 -58.67
N LYS A 134 -64.94 -8.65 -58.73
CA LYS A 134 -64.46 -9.43 -57.58
C LYS A 134 -63.10 -10.02 -57.94
N THR A 135 -62.09 -9.72 -57.13
CA THR A 135 -60.76 -10.31 -57.22
C THR A 135 -60.45 -11.03 -55.91
N SER A 136 -60.34 -12.35 -55.99
CA SER A 136 -59.94 -13.27 -54.93
C SER A 136 -58.46 -13.62 -55.09
N LEU A 137 -57.71 -13.57 -53.98
CA LEU A 137 -56.26 -13.81 -53.95
C LEU A 137 -55.87 -15.30 -54.05
N GLY A 138 -56.85 -16.21 -54.13
CA GLY A 138 -56.64 -17.67 -54.14
C GLY A 138 -57.16 -18.38 -55.39
N ASN A 139 -56.56 -19.53 -55.71
CA ASN A 139 -56.87 -20.36 -56.88
C ASN A 139 -58.14 -21.24 -56.75
N CYS A 140 -59.06 -20.87 -55.85
CA CYS A 140 -60.30 -21.61 -55.55
C CYS A 140 -60.13 -23.02 -54.93
N LEU A 141 -58.91 -23.46 -54.59
CA LEU A 141 -58.71 -24.70 -53.83
C LEU A 141 -58.89 -24.48 -52.32
N ARG A 142 -59.58 -25.41 -51.66
CA ARG A 142 -59.60 -25.48 -50.19
C ARG A 142 -58.30 -26.09 -49.67
N LYS A 143 -57.82 -25.60 -48.53
CA LYS A 143 -56.63 -26.08 -47.83
C LYS A 143 -57.01 -26.73 -46.50
N ASP A 144 -56.42 -27.88 -46.20
CA ASP A 144 -56.63 -28.59 -44.94
C ASP A 144 -55.80 -27.96 -43.81
N GLY A 145 -56.47 -27.51 -42.75
CA GLY A 145 -55.83 -26.95 -41.56
C GLY A 145 -54.97 -27.96 -40.80
N SER A 146 -55.20 -29.26 -40.97
CA SER A 146 -54.40 -30.34 -40.38
C SER A 146 -52.95 -30.39 -40.91
N LEU A 147 -52.66 -29.67 -42.01
CA LEU A 147 -51.32 -29.54 -42.59
C LEU A 147 -50.57 -28.30 -42.06
N GLU A 148 -51.19 -27.49 -41.22
CA GLU A 148 -50.56 -26.34 -40.55
C GLU A 148 -50.17 -26.72 -39.12
N ASN A 149 -48.87 -26.89 -38.87
CA ASN A 149 -48.35 -27.32 -37.56
C ASN A 149 -48.76 -26.36 -36.43
N ALA A 150 -48.90 -25.07 -36.73
CA ALA A 150 -49.32 -24.08 -35.74
C ALA A 150 -50.75 -24.34 -35.22
N PHE A 151 -51.69 -24.69 -36.11
CA PHE A 151 -53.06 -25.04 -35.71
C PHE A 151 -53.09 -26.31 -34.86
N VAL A 152 -52.42 -27.38 -35.27
CA VAL A 152 -52.39 -28.64 -34.49
C VAL A 152 -51.79 -28.43 -33.09
N ALA A 153 -50.75 -27.59 -32.98
CA ALA A 153 -50.15 -27.24 -31.70
C ALA A 153 -51.06 -26.33 -30.84
N HIS A 154 -51.80 -25.39 -31.46
CA HIS A 154 -52.77 -24.51 -30.80
C HIS A 154 -53.89 -25.33 -30.14
N GLU A 155 -54.54 -26.21 -30.89
CA GLU A 155 -55.63 -27.06 -30.37
C GLU A 155 -55.17 -27.99 -29.25
N TYR A 156 -53.94 -28.54 -29.35
CA TYR A 156 -53.37 -29.36 -28.29
C TYR A 156 -53.07 -28.53 -27.03
N ALA A 157 -52.64 -27.27 -27.19
CA ALA A 157 -52.31 -26.37 -26.10
C ALA A 157 -53.55 -25.88 -25.33
N HIS A 158 -54.76 -25.84 -25.92
CA HIS A 158 -56.00 -25.74 -25.13
C HIS A 158 -56.15 -26.92 -24.16
N GLY A 159 -55.89 -28.14 -24.63
CA GLY A 159 -55.90 -29.34 -23.79
C GLY A 159 -54.91 -29.29 -22.61
N LEU A 160 -53.86 -28.47 -22.72
CA LEU A 160 -52.85 -28.22 -21.70
C LEU A 160 -53.29 -27.11 -20.74
N SER A 161 -53.64 -25.92 -21.24
CA SER A 161 -54.01 -24.75 -20.43
C SER A 161 -55.25 -25.00 -19.57
N ILE A 162 -56.27 -25.69 -20.13
CA ILE A 162 -57.50 -26.09 -19.43
C ILE A 162 -57.25 -27.09 -18.29
N ARG A 163 -56.18 -27.91 -18.38
CA ARG A 163 -55.82 -28.93 -17.37
C ARG A 163 -54.86 -28.45 -16.30
N LEU A 164 -53.99 -27.49 -16.62
CA LEU A 164 -53.00 -26.97 -15.68
C LEU A 164 -53.53 -25.80 -14.84
N THR A 165 -54.51 -25.04 -15.34
CA THR A 165 -55.02 -23.84 -14.66
C THR A 165 -55.87 -24.20 -13.44
N GLY A 166 -55.47 -23.70 -12.26
CA GLY A 166 -56.23 -23.87 -11.02
C GLY A 166 -56.20 -25.31 -10.47
N THR A 167 -57.23 -25.67 -9.70
CA THR A 167 -57.34 -26.98 -9.01
C THR A 167 -58.34 -27.94 -9.66
N GLY A 168 -58.82 -27.62 -10.86
CA GLY A 168 -59.83 -28.39 -11.59
C GLY A 168 -59.73 -28.19 -13.10
N VAL A 169 -60.74 -28.65 -13.85
CA VAL A 169 -60.84 -28.43 -15.30
C VAL A 169 -61.79 -27.28 -15.61
N ASN A 170 -61.62 -26.66 -16.79
CA ASN A 170 -62.45 -25.55 -17.30
C ASN A 170 -62.33 -24.24 -16.49
N CYS A 171 -61.13 -23.92 -16.00
CA CYS A 171 -60.85 -22.69 -15.26
C CYS A 171 -60.57 -21.45 -16.13
N LEU A 172 -60.88 -21.50 -17.43
CA LEU A 172 -60.56 -20.46 -18.44
C LEU A 172 -61.83 -20.02 -19.20
N ASN A 173 -62.89 -19.70 -18.45
CA ASN A 173 -64.21 -19.34 -19.00
C ASN A 173 -64.59 -17.87 -18.78
N ASN A 174 -63.76 -17.11 -18.05
CA ASN A 174 -63.93 -15.68 -17.79
C ASN A 174 -63.54 -14.83 -19.02
N LYS A 175 -63.79 -13.52 -19.01
CA LYS A 175 -63.61 -12.67 -20.20
C LYS A 175 -62.14 -12.30 -20.47
N GLU A 176 -61.35 -12.07 -19.44
CA GLU A 176 -59.92 -11.73 -19.53
C GLU A 176 -59.00 -12.98 -19.55
N GLN A 177 -59.53 -14.13 -19.97
CA GLN A 177 -58.82 -15.40 -19.93
C GLN A 177 -57.79 -15.50 -21.08
N GLY A 178 -56.54 -15.88 -20.77
CA GLY A 178 -55.44 -15.96 -21.74
C GLY A 178 -55.43 -17.21 -22.65
N GLY A 179 -56.51 -17.98 -22.72
CA GLY A 179 -56.63 -19.31 -23.33
C GLY A 179 -56.02 -19.43 -24.70
N GLU A 180 -56.58 -18.66 -25.64
CA GLU A 180 -56.09 -18.55 -27.02
C GLU A 180 -54.62 -18.13 -27.06
N GLY A 181 -54.20 -17.22 -26.18
CA GLY A 181 -52.84 -16.71 -26.15
C GLY A 181 -51.79 -17.70 -25.63
N TRP A 182 -52.14 -18.58 -24.67
CA TRP A 182 -51.26 -19.69 -24.31
C TRP A 182 -51.14 -20.70 -25.46
N SER A 183 -52.22 -20.90 -26.22
CA SER A 183 -52.24 -21.81 -27.36
C SER A 183 -51.39 -21.30 -28.52
N ASP A 184 -51.56 -20.04 -28.93
CA ASP A 184 -50.72 -19.38 -29.94
C ASP A 184 -49.25 -19.35 -29.49
N PHE A 185 -48.96 -19.00 -28.23
CA PHE A 185 -47.58 -18.98 -27.72
C PHE A 185 -46.89 -20.34 -27.84
N ILE A 186 -47.56 -21.43 -27.46
CA ILE A 186 -46.98 -22.78 -27.55
C ILE A 186 -46.80 -23.19 -29.01
N ALA A 187 -47.75 -22.89 -29.89
CA ALA A 187 -47.65 -23.12 -31.33
C ALA A 187 -46.45 -22.39 -31.96
N LEU A 188 -46.25 -21.12 -31.62
CA LEU A 188 -45.10 -20.32 -32.06
C LEU A 188 -43.78 -20.87 -31.52
N ALA A 189 -43.69 -21.12 -30.20
CA ALA A 189 -42.47 -21.55 -29.54
C ALA A 189 -41.95 -22.92 -30.03
N LEU A 190 -42.85 -23.84 -30.39
CA LEU A 190 -42.52 -25.14 -30.97
C LEU A 190 -42.10 -25.07 -32.45
N THR A 191 -42.37 -23.97 -33.13
CA THR A 191 -42.10 -23.79 -34.57
C THR A 191 -41.02 -22.74 -34.86
N VAL A 192 -40.24 -22.34 -33.85
CA VAL A 192 -39.05 -21.48 -34.01
C VAL A 192 -37.93 -22.20 -34.74
N LYS A 193 -37.33 -21.53 -35.72
CA LYS A 193 -36.16 -22.03 -36.46
C LYS A 193 -34.88 -21.35 -35.98
N PRO A 194 -33.70 -21.99 -36.09
CA PRO A 194 -32.42 -21.35 -35.77
C PRO A 194 -32.09 -20.08 -36.58
N SER A 195 -32.79 -19.85 -37.69
CA SER A 195 -32.69 -18.64 -38.54
C SER A 195 -33.56 -17.47 -38.05
N ASP A 196 -34.52 -17.73 -37.17
CA ASP A 196 -35.46 -16.71 -36.70
C ASP A 196 -34.77 -15.79 -35.70
N ASN A 197 -35.22 -14.54 -35.64
CA ASN A 197 -34.84 -13.56 -34.62
C ASN A 197 -36.09 -12.86 -34.09
N LYS A 198 -35.97 -12.09 -33.00
CA LYS A 198 -37.10 -11.47 -32.30
C LYS A 198 -38.01 -10.58 -33.16
N ASN A 199 -37.48 -9.97 -34.22
CA ASN A 199 -38.24 -9.12 -35.15
C ASN A 199 -38.82 -9.89 -36.34
N THR A 200 -38.60 -11.20 -36.42
CA THR A 200 -39.16 -12.05 -37.49
C THR A 200 -40.67 -12.13 -37.29
N ALA A 201 -41.43 -11.60 -38.26
CA ALA A 201 -42.89 -11.69 -38.26
C ALA A 201 -43.34 -13.15 -38.39
N ARG A 202 -44.19 -13.60 -37.47
CA ARG A 202 -44.71 -14.98 -37.39
C ARG A 202 -46.23 -14.95 -37.28
N GLY A 203 -46.94 -15.30 -38.34
CA GLY A 203 -48.40 -15.50 -38.26
C GLY A 203 -48.79 -16.88 -37.74
N VAL A 204 -50.10 -17.07 -37.54
CA VAL A 204 -50.74 -18.36 -37.23
C VAL A 204 -51.82 -18.61 -38.28
N GLY A 205 -51.83 -19.80 -38.90
CA GLY A 205 -52.81 -20.15 -39.95
C GLY A 205 -52.47 -19.68 -41.37
N ASN A 206 -51.27 -19.14 -41.60
CA ASN A 206 -50.83 -18.57 -42.88
C ASN A 206 -51.05 -19.52 -44.06
N TYR A 207 -50.76 -20.82 -43.90
CA TYR A 207 -51.01 -21.80 -44.95
C TYR A 207 -52.47 -21.76 -45.42
N VAL A 208 -53.42 -21.83 -44.47
CA VAL A 208 -54.86 -21.97 -44.72
C VAL A 208 -55.43 -20.73 -45.39
N VAL A 209 -55.05 -19.53 -44.96
CA VAL A 209 -55.49 -18.25 -45.59
C VAL A 209 -54.69 -17.87 -46.84
N SER A 210 -53.69 -18.66 -47.22
CA SER A 210 -52.81 -18.41 -48.39
C SER A 210 -51.92 -17.18 -48.28
N GLU A 211 -51.55 -16.80 -47.06
CA GLU A 211 -50.56 -15.76 -46.82
C GLU A 211 -49.12 -16.32 -46.85
N PRO A 212 -48.10 -15.50 -47.16
CA PRO A 212 -46.70 -15.87 -46.99
C PRO A 212 -46.38 -16.10 -45.49
N ILE A 213 -45.25 -16.75 -45.21
CA ILE A 213 -44.85 -17.16 -43.84
C ILE A 213 -44.66 -16.01 -42.84
N ASN A 214 -44.54 -14.78 -43.34
CA ASN A 214 -44.40 -13.53 -42.58
C ASN A 214 -45.69 -12.69 -42.57
N GLY A 215 -46.77 -13.17 -43.19
CA GLY A 215 -48.11 -12.59 -43.07
C GLY A 215 -48.69 -12.80 -41.67
N LYS A 216 -49.84 -12.16 -41.40
CA LYS A 216 -50.54 -12.22 -40.11
C LYS A 216 -51.30 -13.54 -39.89
N GLY A 217 -51.69 -14.21 -40.97
CA GLY A 217 -52.55 -15.39 -40.91
C GLY A 217 -53.98 -15.02 -40.50
N ILE A 218 -54.54 -15.73 -39.51
CA ILE A 218 -55.90 -15.48 -39.00
C ILE A 218 -55.98 -14.44 -37.88
N ARG A 219 -54.83 -13.91 -37.43
CA ARG A 219 -54.72 -12.94 -36.33
C ARG A 219 -54.77 -11.49 -36.84
N MET A 220 -54.97 -10.51 -35.95
CA MET A 220 -54.94 -9.08 -36.29
C MET A 220 -53.56 -8.66 -36.81
N TYR A 221 -52.50 -9.13 -36.13
CA TYR A 221 -51.10 -8.84 -36.46
C TYR A 221 -50.25 -10.12 -36.41
N PRO A 222 -49.17 -10.24 -37.22
CA PRO A 222 -48.19 -11.31 -37.01
C PRO A 222 -47.46 -11.08 -35.69
N TYR A 223 -47.08 -12.14 -34.99
CA TYR A 223 -46.31 -12.04 -33.75
C TYR A 223 -44.88 -11.61 -34.05
N SER A 224 -44.43 -10.54 -33.38
CA SER A 224 -43.08 -9.99 -33.48
C SER A 224 -42.78 -9.14 -32.25
N TYR A 225 -41.51 -9.11 -31.84
CA TYR A 225 -41.01 -8.17 -30.84
C TYR A 225 -41.04 -6.73 -31.32
N ASP A 226 -41.04 -6.52 -32.63
CA ASP A 226 -41.08 -5.20 -33.25
C ASP A 226 -42.48 -4.59 -33.14
N MET A 227 -42.62 -3.50 -32.38
CA MET A 227 -43.90 -2.81 -32.17
C MET A 227 -44.45 -2.19 -33.46
N SER A 228 -43.62 -1.99 -34.50
CA SER A 228 -44.09 -1.54 -35.82
C SER A 228 -44.76 -2.65 -36.63
N ILE A 229 -44.49 -3.92 -36.27
CA ILE A 229 -45.09 -5.11 -36.89
C ILE A 229 -46.29 -5.59 -36.07
N ASN A 230 -46.19 -5.53 -34.74
CA ASN A 230 -47.27 -5.89 -33.82
C ASN A 230 -47.37 -4.83 -32.71
N PRO A 231 -48.27 -3.85 -32.82
CA PRO A 231 -48.37 -2.74 -31.88
C PRO A 231 -49.17 -3.07 -30.61
N LEU A 232 -49.71 -4.29 -30.47
CA LEU A 232 -50.65 -4.63 -29.39
C LEU A 232 -50.03 -4.44 -27.99
N THR A 233 -50.83 -3.84 -27.11
CA THR A 233 -50.59 -3.66 -25.67
C THR A 233 -51.83 -4.06 -24.87
N TYR A 234 -51.70 -4.08 -23.54
CA TYR A 234 -52.79 -4.39 -22.62
C TYR A 234 -53.97 -3.40 -22.73
N GLY A 235 -53.71 -2.15 -23.12
CA GLY A 235 -54.73 -1.13 -23.39
C GLY A 235 -55.47 -1.32 -24.71
N SER A 236 -54.91 -2.00 -25.72
CA SER A 236 -55.49 -2.09 -27.07
C SER A 236 -56.89 -2.72 -27.14
N LEU A 237 -57.32 -3.41 -26.09
CA LEU A 237 -58.64 -4.04 -25.97
C LEU A 237 -59.73 -3.02 -25.56
N MET A 238 -59.35 -1.91 -24.91
CA MET A 238 -60.27 -0.81 -24.56
C MET A 238 -60.77 -0.09 -25.81
N ASP A 239 -59.87 0.13 -26.78
CA ASP A 239 -60.14 0.82 -28.06
C ASP A 239 -61.03 0.01 -29.03
N MET A 240 -61.41 -1.22 -28.68
CA MET A 240 -62.30 -2.07 -29.48
C MET A 240 -63.78 -1.67 -29.35
N ASP A 241 -64.10 -0.41 -29.66
CA ASP A 241 -65.38 0.25 -29.35
C ASP A 241 -66.37 0.32 -30.52
N GLY A 242 -65.98 -0.11 -31.72
CA GLY A 242 -66.76 0.05 -32.95
C GLY A 242 -66.37 1.24 -33.83
N THR A 243 -65.29 1.96 -33.48
CA THR A 243 -64.83 3.12 -34.26
C THR A 243 -64.43 2.76 -35.71
N PRO A 244 -64.59 3.70 -36.66
CA PRO A 244 -64.12 3.51 -38.03
C PRO A 244 -62.58 3.53 -38.09
N ILE A 245 -61.98 2.47 -38.65
CA ILE A 245 -60.56 2.44 -39.00
C ILE A 245 -60.39 3.17 -40.34
N LEU A 246 -59.53 4.19 -40.33
CA LEU A 246 -59.12 4.94 -41.50
C LEU A 246 -57.66 4.59 -41.84
N ASP A 247 -57.29 4.60 -43.12
CA ASP A 247 -55.89 4.53 -43.55
C ASP A 247 -55.13 5.86 -43.35
N SER A 248 -53.87 5.90 -43.75
CA SER A 248 -52.98 7.08 -43.68
C SER A 248 -53.50 8.29 -44.48
N GLU A 249 -54.40 8.05 -45.43
CA GLU A 249 -55.01 9.03 -46.32
C GLU A 249 -56.42 9.44 -45.85
N GLY A 250 -56.94 8.79 -44.79
CA GLY A 250 -58.25 9.05 -44.20
C GLY A 250 -59.40 8.25 -44.85
N GLU A 251 -59.12 7.26 -45.70
CA GLU A 251 -60.14 6.42 -46.34
C GLU A 251 -60.56 5.27 -45.41
N PHE A 252 -61.87 4.96 -45.39
CA PHE A 252 -62.44 3.94 -44.52
C PHE A 252 -62.04 2.53 -44.97
N ILE A 253 -61.32 1.80 -44.10
CA ILE A 253 -60.84 0.44 -44.37
C ILE A 253 -61.45 -0.65 -43.46
N GLY A 254 -62.14 -0.27 -42.38
CA GLY A 254 -62.82 -1.22 -41.49
C GLY A 254 -63.52 -0.57 -40.29
N TYR A 255 -64.12 -1.39 -39.43
CA TYR A 255 -64.47 -0.99 -38.07
C TYR A 255 -63.59 -1.76 -37.10
N VAL A 256 -63.19 -1.14 -35.98
CA VAL A 256 -62.65 -1.89 -34.84
C VAL A 256 -63.79 -2.77 -34.28
N PRO A 257 -63.58 -4.04 -33.91
CA PRO A 257 -64.67 -4.90 -33.45
C PRO A 257 -65.45 -4.32 -32.27
N ASN A 258 -66.79 -4.29 -32.32
CA ASN A 258 -67.64 -3.73 -31.25
C ASN A 258 -67.59 -4.52 -29.92
N SER A 259 -67.02 -5.73 -29.93
CA SER A 259 -66.93 -6.64 -28.80
C SER A 259 -65.62 -7.40 -28.87
N VAL A 260 -64.86 -7.41 -27.77
CA VAL A 260 -63.62 -8.18 -27.63
C VAL A 260 -63.97 -9.67 -27.61
N GLU A 261 -63.44 -10.43 -28.57
CA GLU A 261 -63.47 -11.89 -28.57
C GLU A 261 -62.30 -12.47 -27.75
N VAL A 262 -62.39 -13.74 -27.40
CA VAL A 262 -61.30 -14.45 -26.72
C VAL A 262 -60.03 -14.56 -27.58
N HIS A 263 -60.16 -14.52 -28.91
CA HIS A 263 -59.02 -14.47 -29.82
C HIS A 263 -58.28 -13.12 -29.74
N ASP A 264 -59.01 -12.00 -29.75
CA ASP A 264 -58.43 -10.65 -29.64
C ASP A 264 -57.64 -10.50 -28.33
N MET A 265 -58.23 -10.98 -27.22
CA MET A 265 -57.60 -11.12 -25.91
C MET A 265 -56.34 -12.00 -26.01
N GLY A 266 -56.46 -13.17 -26.63
CA GLY A 266 -55.37 -14.11 -26.86
C GLY A 266 -54.15 -13.50 -27.55
N GLU A 267 -54.33 -12.65 -28.56
CA GLU A 267 -53.23 -12.03 -29.29
C GLU A 267 -52.35 -11.14 -28.39
N VAL A 268 -52.97 -10.33 -27.53
CA VAL A 268 -52.27 -9.46 -26.57
C VAL A 268 -51.47 -10.30 -25.56
N TRP A 269 -52.03 -11.41 -25.10
CA TRP A 269 -51.35 -12.32 -24.18
C TRP A 269 -50.18 -13.06 -24.87
N ALA A 270 -50.43 -13.64 -26.05
CA ALA A 270 -49.43 -14.38 -26.83
C ALA A 270 -48.24 -13.50 -27.23
N VAL A 271 -48.46 -12.27 -27.70
CA VAL A 271 -47.36 -11.38 -28.08
C VAL A 271 -46.54 -10.96 -26.86
N THR A 272 -47.15 -10.85 -25.68
CA THR A 272 -46.42 -10.56 -24.43
C THR A 272 -45.55 -11.73 -23.97
N LEU A 273 -46.04 -12.97 -24.12
CA LEU A 273 -45.23 -14.16 -23.89
C LEU A 273 -44.14 -14.35 -24.96
N TRP A 274 -44.39 -13.92 -26.20
CA TRP A 274 -43.43 -13.92 -27.29
C TRP A 274 -42.26 -12.94 -27.03
N ASP A 275 -42.56 -11.73 -26.55
CA ASP A 275 -41.55 -10.77 -26.10
C ASP A 275 -40.70 -11.36 -24.96
N MET A 276 -41.32 -12.09 -24.03
CA MET A 276 -40.60 -12.79 -22.95
C MET A 276 -39.69 -13.89 -23.47
N TYR A 277 -40.18 -14.73 -24.38
CA TYR A 277 -39.41 -15.82 -24.97
C TYR A 277 -38.14 -15.30 -25.68
N TRP A 278 -38.25 -14.21 -26.43
CA TRP A 278 -37.09 -13.59 -27.07
C TRP A 278 -36.15 -12.88 -26.09
N ASN A 279 -36.66 -12.15 -25.10
CA ASN A 279 -35.81 -11.55 -24.05
C ASN A 279 -35.00 -12.62 -23.30
N PHE A 280 -35.57 -13.82 -23.07
CA PHE A 280 -34.84 -14.94 -22.50
C PHE A 280 -33.82 -15.57 -23.46
N ILE A 281 -34.12 -15.67 -24.76
CA ILE A 281 -33.15 -16.12 -25.77
C ILE A 281 -31.96 -15.16 -25.87
N GLU A 282 -32.18 -13.85 -25.82
CA GLU A 282 -31.08 -12.87 -25.82
C GLU A 282 -30.23 -12.99 -24.55
N ALA A 283 -30.83 -13.26 -23.39
CA ALA A 283 -30.12 -13.42 -22.13
C ALA A 283 -29.39 -14.76 -21.95
N TYR A 284 -29.90 -15.86 -22.53
CA TYR A 284 -29.46 -17.23 -22.23
C TYR A 284 -29.24 -18.13 -23.47
N GLY A 285 -29.24 -17.55 -24.66
CA GLY A 285 -29.11 -18.24 -25.94
C GLY A 285 -30.33 -19.05 -26.37
N PHE A 286 -30.25 -19.67 -27.54
CA PHE A 286 -31.23 -20.62 -28.08
C PHE A 286 -30.64 -22.04 -28.12
N ASN A 287 -31.45 -23.05 -27.81
CA ASN A 287 -31.08 -24.46 -27.95
C ASN A 287 -32.21 -25.26 -28.64
N PRO A 288 -31.94 -25.96 -29.76
CA PRO A 288 -32.97 -26.74 -30.46
C PRO A 288 -33.44 -28.00 -29.70
N ASP A 289 -32.73 -28.46 -28.67
CA ASP A 289 -33.24 -29.51 -27.78
C ASP A 289 -34.23 -28.91 -26.78
N PHE A 290 -35.53 -29.05 -27.09
CA PHE A 290 -36.62 -28.59 -26.24
C PHE A 290 -36.75 -29.37 -24.92
N TYR A 291 -36.27 -30.62 -24.85
CA TYR A 291 -36.52 -31.53 -23.73
C TYR A 291 -35.41 -31.48 -22.67
N ASN A 292 -34.15 -31.45 -23.09
CA ASN A 292 -32.98 -31.47 -22.19
C ASN A 292 -32.22 -30.13 -22.16
N GLY A 293 -32.58 -29.18 -23.02
CA GLY A 293 -31.96 -27.86 -23.06
C GLY A 293 -32.26 -27.01 -21.81
N ASN A 294 -31.34 -26.08 -21.50
CA ASN A 294 -31.46 -25.13 -20.39
C ASN A 294 -31.20 -23.68 -20.83
N SER A 295 -31.35 -23.41 -22.13
CA SER A 295 -31.17 -22.09 -22.75
C SER A 295 -32.45 -21.26 -22.64
N GLY A 296 -32.44 -20.03 -23.18
CA GLY A 296 -33.50 -19.05 -23.03
C GLY A 296 -34.89 -19.55 -23.44
N ASN A 297 -34.97 -20.19 -24.60
CA ASN A 297 -36.20 -20.80 -25.10
C ASN A 297 -36.75 -21.89 -24.14
N ASN A 298 -35.88 -22.77 -23.62
CA ASN A 298 -36.29 -23.79 -22.64
C ASN A 298 -36.79 -23.14 -21.35
N LYS A 299 -36.06 -22.15 -20.82
CA LYS A 299 -36.42 -21.43 -19.59
C LYS A 299 -37.76 -20.70 -19.74
N ALA A 300 -37.98 -19.99 -20.83
CA ALA A 300 -39.21 -19.26 -21.09
C ALA A 300 -40.43 -20.20 -21.20
N ILE A 301 -40.33 -21.27 -22.02
CA ILE A 301 -41.40 -22.29 -22.12
C ILE A 301 -41.68 -22.87 -20.74
N LYS A 302 -40.63 -23.27 -20.00
CA LYS A 302 -40.79 -23.86 -18.66
C LYS A 302 -41.49 -22.91 -17.68
N LEU A 303 -41.15 -21.63 -17.68
CA LEU A 303 -41.80 -20.61 -16.84
C LEU A 303 -43.27 -20.39 -17.21
N VAL A 304 -43.64 -20.45 -18.50
CA VAL A 304 -45.05 -20.42 -18.92
C VAL A 304 -45.81 -21.66 -18.44
N ILE A 305 -45.22 -22.84 -18.58
CA ILE A 305 -45.83 -24.12 -18.13
C ILE A 305 -46.01 -24.18 -16.61
N GLU A 306 -45.04 -23.72 -15.82
CA GLU A 306 -45.18 -23.67 -14.36
C GLU A 306 -46.07 -22.49 -13.92
N GLY A 307 -46.11 -21.38 -14.67
CA GLY A 307 -47.06 -20.28 -14.45
C GLY A 307 -48.51 -20.72 -14.60
N LEU A 308 -48.83 -21.48 -15.65
CA LEU A 308 -50.14 -22.12 -15.86
C LEU A 308 -50.59 -22.96 -14.65
N LYS A 309 -49.67 -23.67 -13.98
CA LYS A 309 -49.97 -24.48 -12.78
C LYS A 309 -50.15 -23.66 -11.50
N LEU A 310 -49.58 -22.47 -11.45
CA LEU A 310 -49.56 -21.61 -10.25
C LEU A 310 -50.65 -20.54 -10.27
N GLN A 311 -51.25 -20.28 -11.43
CA GLN A 311 -52.35 -19.31 -11.53
C GLN A 311 -53.66 -19.86 -10.97
N LYS A 312 -54.48 -18.95 -10.44
CA LYS A 312 -55.81 -19.27 -9.89
C LYS A 312 -56.79 -19.70 -10.99
N CYS A 313 -57.92 -20.26 -10.59
CA CYS A 313 -59.07 -20.44 -11.48
C CYS A 313 -59.68 -19.07 -11.86
N SER A 314 -60.16 -18.93 -13.09
CA SER A 314 -60.60 -17.66 -13.69
C SER A 314 -59.58 -16.51 -13.55
N PRO A 315 -58.33 -16.66 -14.03
CA PRO A 315 -57.31 -15.62 -13.96
C PRO A 315 -57.56 -14.51 -14.99
N GLY A 316 -57.17 -13.29 -14.64
CA GLY A 316 -56.86 -12.24 -15.62
C GLY A 316 -55.38 -12.22 -16.01
N PHE A 317 -54.94 -11.25 -16.79
CA PHE A 317 -53.58 -11.22 -17.32
C PHE A 317 -52.52 -10.92 -16.25
N LEU A 318 -52.83 -10.04 -15.30
CA LEU A 318 -51.89 -9.72 -14.23
C LEU A 318 -51.80 -10.86 -13.20
N ASP A 319 -52.89 -11.61 -12.96
CA ASP A 319 -52.86 -12.88 -12.22
C ASP A 319 -51.89 -13.88 -12.88
N ALA A 320 -52.02 -14.08 -14.20
CA ALA A 320 -51.19 -15.00 -14.97
C ALA A 320 -49.71 -14.56 -15.01
N ARG A 321 -49.43 -13.26 -15.23
CA ARG A 321 -48.09 -12.66 -15.11
C ARG A 321 -47.50 -12.92 -13.73
N ASN A 322 -48.27 -12.68 -12.68
CA ASN A 322 -47.83 -12.87 -11.30
C ASN A 322 -47.56 -14.36 -11.01
N ALA A 323 -48.29 -15.29 -11.63
CA ALA A 323 -48.02 -16.72 -11.55
C ALA A 323 -46.71 -17.13 -12.26
N ILE A 324 -46.37 -16.52 -13.40
CA ILE A 324 -45.07 -16.70 -14.08
C ILE A 324 -43.92 -16.15 -13.22
N LEU A 325 -44.10 -14.96 -12.62
CA LEU A 325 -43.14 -14.42 -11.64
C LEU A 325 -43.03 -15.32 -10.40
N LYS A 326 -44.12 -15.97 -9.98
CA LYS A 326 -44.12 -16.94 -8.88
C LYS A 326 -43.36 -18.22 -9.26
N ALA A 327 -43.50 -18.70 -10.49
CA ALA A 327 -42.70 -19.81 -11.01
C ALA A 327 -41.19 -19.49 -10.93
N ASP A 328 -40.78 -18.30 -11.37
CA ASP A 328 -39.39 -17.86 -11.28
C ASP A 328 -38.89 -17.73 -9.83
N SER A 329 -39.76 -17.33 -8.90
CA SER A 329 -39.45 -17.32 -7.47
C SER A 329 -39.13 -18.70 -6.91
N ILE A 330 -39.88 -19.73 -7.33
CA ILE A 330 -39.77 -21.10 -6.83
C ILE A 330 -38.59 -21.83 -7.48
N MET A 331 -38.44 -21.67 -8.80
CA MET A 331 -37.44 -22.38 -9.59
C MET A 331 -36.05 -21.75 -9.53
N ASN A 332 -35.97 -20.42 -9.56
CA ASN A 332 -34.75 -19.68 -9.81
C ASN A 332 -34.47 -18.59 -8.76
N GLY A 333 -35.24 -18.54 -7.66
CA GLY A 333 -35.04 -17.53 -6.61
C GLY A 333 -35.20 -16.09 -7.09
N TYR A 334 -36.07 -15.84 -8.08
CA TYR A 334 -36.23 -14.57 -8.79
C TYR A 334 -35.04 -14.13 -9.69
N ALA A 335 -34.14 -15.03 -10.09
CA ALA A 335 -33.01 -14.67 -10.96
C ALA A 335 -33.43 -14.00 -12.29
N ASN A 336 -34.63 -14.28 -12.81
CA ASN A 336 -35.11 -13.75 -14.08
C ASN A 336 -36.19 -12.68 -13.92
N LYS A 337 -36.57 -12.29 -12.69
CA LYS A 337 -37.72 -11.39 -12.43
C LYS A 337 -37.73 -10.14 -13.30
N CYS A 338 -36.56 -9.53 -13.55
CA CYS A 338 -36.48 -8.27 -14.30
C CYS A 338 -36.59 -8.47 -15.82
N LEU A 339 -36.18 -9.62 -16.37
CA LEU A 339 -36.45 -9.98 -17.77
C LEU A 339 -37.95 -10.23 -17.98
N ILE A 340 -38.58 -10.93 -17.04
CA ILE A 340 -40.03 -11.15 -17.05
C ILE A 340 -40.75 -9.78 -17.00
N TRP A 341 -40.46 -8.95 -15.99
CA TRP A 341 -41.04 -7.61 -15.87
C TRP A 341 -40.81 -6.73 -17.09
N GLN A 342 -39.62 -6.76 -17.71
CA GLN A 342 -39.32 -5.98 -18.93
C GLN A 342 -40.22 -6.38 -20.10
N SER A 343 -40.53 -7.67 -20.22
CA SER A 343 -41.38 -8.22 -21.27
C SER A 343 -42.83 -7.80 -21.09
N PHE A 344 -43.34 -7.91 -19.86
CA PHE A 344 -44.72 -7.55 -19.52
C PHE A 344 -44.94 -6.02 -19.54
N ALA A 345 -44.02 -5.24 -18.96
CA ALA A 345 -44.10 -3.78 -18.95
C ALA A 345 -44.05 -3.19 -20.37
N ARG A 346 -43.25 -3.77 -21.28
CA ARG A 346 -43.21 -3.36 -22.69
C ARG A 346 -44.57 -3.42 -23.38
N ARG A 347 -45.45 -4.34 -22.98
CA ARG A 347 -46.80 -4.55 -23.53
C ARG A 347 -47.91 -3.99 -22.63
N GLY A 348 -47.59 -3.02 -21.76
CA GLY A 348 -48.60 -2.37 -20.91
C GLY A 348 -49.00 -3.15 -19.65
N MET A 349 -48.37 -4.30 -19.37
CA MET A 349 -48.61 -5.11 -18.17
C MET A 349 -47.54 -4.84 -17.08
N GLY A 350 -47.18 -3.56 -16.91
CA GLY A 350 -46.14 -3.07 -16.00
C GLY A 350 -46.51 -3.09 -14.52
N TRP A 351 -45.62 -2.54 -13.69
CA TRP A 351 -45.71 -2.65 -12.23
C TRP A 351 -46.92 -1.93 -11.64
N SER A 352 -47.26 -0.75 -12.17
CA SER A 352 -48.44 0.02 -11.77
C SER A 352 -49.72 -0.30 -12.58
N ALA A 353 -49.67 -1.28 -13.48
CA ALA A 353 -50.84 -1.70 -14.27
C ALA A 353 -51.92 -2.30 -13.36
N ILE A 354 -53.18 -2.03 -13.68
CA ILE A 354 -54.36 -2.46 -12.93
C ILE A 354 -55.16 -3.43 -13.80
N GLN A 355 -55.53 -4.59 -13.24
CA GLN A 355 -56.23 -5.62 -14.02
C GLN A 355 -57.72 -5.31 -14.24
N GLY A 356 -58.38 -4.71 -13.26
CA GLY A 356 -59.84 -4.69 -13.21
C GLY A 356 -60.39 -6.06 -12.79
N SER A 357 -61.55 -6.42 -13.35
CA SER A 357 -62.25 -7.68 -13.14
C SER A 357 -61.90 -8.67 -14.25
N SER A 358 -61.47 -9.87 -13.89
CA SER A 358 -61.18 -10.94 -14.89
C SER A 358 -62.42 -11.42 -15.67
N ASP A 359 -63.63 -11.03 -15.24
CA ASP A 359 -64.91 -11.24 -15.96
C ASP A 359 -65.28 -10.08 -16.90
N HIS A 360 -64.43 -9.08 -17.02
CA HIS A 360 -64.52 -7.97 -17.98
C HIS A 360 -63.28 -7.97 -18.88
N ALA A 361 -63.36 -7.31 -20.04
CA ALA A 361 -62.31 -7.32 -21.07
C ALA A 361 -61.73 -5.93 -21.38
N LYS A 362 -62.17 -4.90 -20.63
CA LYS A 362 -61.99 -3.47 -20.95
C LYS A 362 -61.89 -2.55 -19.73
N ASP A 363 -61.77 -3.09 -18.52
CA ASP A 363 -61.65 -2.30 -17.27
C ASP A 363 -60.23 -2.31 -16.68
N GLN A 364 -59.28 -2.90 -17.41
CA GLN A 364 -57.86 -2.82 -17.11
C GLN A 364 -57.29 -1.40 -17.37
N THR A 365 -56.22 -1.06 -16.68
CA THR A 365 -55.40 0.13 -16.97
C THR A 365 -53.98 -0.33 -17.25
N GLU A 366 -53.48 -0.04 -18.45
CA GLU A 366 -52.10 -0.38 -18.80
C GLU A 366 -51.08 0.54 -18.12
N ALA A 367 -49.89 0.00 -17.89
CA ALA A 367 -48.73 0.76 -17.47
C ALA A 367 -47.45 0.15 -18.03
N PHE A 368 -46.45 0.99 -18.29
CA PHE A 368 -45.18 0.59 -18.90
C PHE A 368 -44.00 0.67 -17.92
N ASP A 369 -44.28 0.89 -16.64
CA ASP A 369 -43.26 1.04 -15.61
C ASP A 369 -42.69 -0.31 -15.14
N MET A 370 -41.40 -0.30 -14.88
CA MET A 370 -40.71 -1.42 -14.24
C MET A 370 -40.79 -1.28 -12.71
N PRO A 371 -40.86 -2.41 -11.96
CA PRO A 371 -40.77 -2.34 -10.50
C PRO A 371 -39.49 -1.60 -10.09
N PRO A 372 -39.49 -0.79 -9.01
CA PRO A 372 -38.28 -0.08 -8.58
C PRO A 372 -37.06 -0.99 -8.39
N SER A 373 -37.26 -2.23 -7.95
CA SER A 373 -36.18 -3.23 -7.79
C SER A 373 -35.60 -3.80 -9.09
N CYS A 374 -36.18 -3.45 -10.24
CA CYS A 374 -35.73 -3.82 -11.59
C CYS A 374 -35.44 -2.60 -12.48
N ASN A 375 -35.74 -1.39 -12.00
CA ASN A 375 -35.48 -0.14 -12.72
C ASN A 375 -34.15 0.53 -12.31
N SER A 376 -33.21 -0.25 -11.75
CA SER A 376 -31.85 0.21 -11.52
C SER A 376 -31.03 0.03 -12.80
N ASN A 377 -30.67 1.16 -13.40
CA ASN A 377 -29.52 1.22 -14.28
C ASN A 377 -28.29 0.64 -13.56
N PRO A 378 -27.42 -0.11 -14.25
CA PRO A 378 -26.20 -0.60 -13.63
C PRO A 378 -25.33 0.58 -13.21
N ILE A 379 -24.68 0.49 -12.04
CA ILE A 379 -23.89 1.59 -11.48
C ILE A 379 -22.41 1.23 -11.62
N PRO A 380 -21.62 1.96 -12.44
CA PRO A 380 -20.21 1.67 -12.63
C PRO A 380 -19.46 1.92 -11.34
N ASN A 381 -18.70 0.93 -10.87
CA ASN A 381 -17.84 1.09 -9.70
C ASN A 381 -16.62 0.16 -9.81
N PHE A 382 -15.53 0.57 -9.18
CA PHE A 382 -14.33 -0.24 -9.05
C PHE A 382 -13.52 0.19 -7.82
N THR A 383 -12.72 -0.71 -7.25
CA THR A 383 -11.73 -0.35 -6.23
C THR A 383 -10.33 -0.22 -6.84
N LEU A 384 -9.50 0.57 -6.17
CA LEU A 384 -8.07 0.67 -6.40
C LEU A 384 -7.34 -0.04 -5.25
N SER A 385 -6.21 -0.70 -5.51
CA SER A 385 -5.35 -1.21 -4.43
C SER A 385 -4.74 -0.10 -3.56
N ASP A 386 -4.45 1.06 -4.17
CA ASP A 386 -4.02 2.28 -3.46
C ASP A 386 -4.50 3.52 -4.24
N THR A 387 -4.57 4.67 -3.59
CA THR A 387 -4.80 5.98 -4.22
C THR A 387 -3.51 6.71 -4.60
N SER A 388 -2.37 6.25 -4.08
CA SER A 388 -1.04 6.74 -4.45
C SER A 388 -0.03 5.61 -4.54
N ILE A 389 0.79 5.62 -5.59
CA ILE A 389 1.84 4.61 -5.83
C ILE A 389 3.16 5.30 -6.20
N CYS A 390 4.24 4.53 -6.18
CA CYS A 390 5.55 4.95 -6.64
C CYS A 390 5.76 4.61 -8.12
N LEU A 391 6.63 5.39 -8.78
CA LEU A 391 7.00 5.17 -10.17
C LEU A 391 7.52 3.74 -10.39
N GLY A 392 6.85 2.99 -11.28
CA GLY A 392 7.17 1.58 -11.58
C GLY A 392 6.39 0.54 -10.77
N GLU A 393 5.60 0.93 -9.76
CA GLU A 393 4.67 0.03 -9.09
C GLU A 393 3.41 -0.22 -9.95
N LEU A 394 2.77 -1.37 -9.73
CA LEU A 394 1.49 -1.72 -10.37
C LEU A 394 0.32 -1.36 -9.45
N ILE A 395 -0.64 -0.61 -9.97
CA ILE A 395 -1.94 -0.45 -9.34
C ILE A 395 -2.90 -1.53 -9.82
N GLN A 396 -3.60 -2.18 -8.88
CA GLN A 396 -4.67 -3.13 -9.20
C GLN A 396 -6.01 -2.40 -9.21
N LEU A 397 -6.77 -2.63 -10.28
CA LEU A 397 -8.15 -2.21 -10.43
C LEU A 397 -9.03 -3.45 -10.26
N THR A 398 -10.09 -3.36 -9.46
CA THR A 398 -11.07 -4.45 -9.30
C THR A 398 -12.46 -3.92 -9.59
N ASN A 399 -13.14 -4.50 -10.57
CA ASN A 399 -14.51 -4.14 -10.92
C ASN A 399 -15.47 -4.48 -9.76
N THR A 400 -16.29 -3.50 -9.37
CA THR A 400 -17.35 -3.64 -8.35
C THR A 400 -18.68 -3.04 -8.81
N THR A 401 -18.87 -2.95 -10.13
CA THR A 401 -20.11 -2.50 -10.78
C THR A 401 -21.30 -3.32 -10.30
N THR A 402 -22.42 -2.66 -10.04
CA THR A 402 -23.67 -3.31 -9.63
C THR A 402 -24.68 -3.37 -10.79
N GLY A 403 -25.47 -4.43 -10.83
CA GLY A 403 -26.42 -4.70 -11.90
C GLY A 403 -25.79 -5.35 -13.14
N ASN A 404 -26.61 -5.99 -13.97
CA ASN A 404 -26.15 -6.64 -15.20
C ASN A 404 -25.80 -5.60 -16.27
N ILE A 405 -24.68 -5.79 -16.94
CA ILE A 405 -24.13 -5.00 -18.05
C ILE A 405 -23.87 -5.91 -19.26
N ASP A 406 -23.88 -5.36 -20.46
CA ASP A 406 -23.58 -6.12 -21.69
C ASP A 406 -22.06 -6.16 -21.93
N SER A 407 -21.38 -5.06 -21.61
CA SER A 407 -19.92 -4.95 -21.68
C SER A 407 -19.40 -3.80 -20.80
N LEU A 408 -18.08 -3.74 -20.64
CA LEU A 408 -17.37 -2.63 -20.02
C LEU A 408 -16.09 -2.28 -20.78
N ARG A 409 -15.53 -1.11 -20.48
CA ARG A 409 -14.24 -0.66 -21.00
C ARG A 409 -13.49 0.21 -19.99
N TRP A 410 -12.27 -0.19 -19.68
CA TRP A 410 -11.31 0.62 -18.94
C TRP A 410 -10.61 1.61 -19.86
N LYS A 411 -10.37 2.83 -19.36
CA LYS A 411 -9.56 3.87 -19.99
C LYS A 411 -8.57 4.43 -18.98
N MET A 412 -7.28 4.20 -19.22
CA MET A 412 -6.18 4.51 -18.30
C MET A 412 -5.17 5.37 -19.06
N ILE A 413 -5.49 6.65 -19.29
CA ILE A 413 -4.67 7.54 -20.11
C ILE A 413 -3.28 7.67 -19.47
N GLY A 414 -2.22 7.43 -20.25
CA GLY A 414 -0.83 7.43 -19.76
C GLY A 414 -0.40 6.18 -19.01
N GLY A 415 -1.30 5.21 -18.80
CA GLY A 415 -0.99 3.90 -18.23
C GLY A 415 -0.69 2.85 -19.30
N SER A 416 -0.09 1.74 -18.89
CA SER A 416 0.07 0.53 -19.67
C SER A 416 -0.65 -0.63 -18.98
N PRO A 417 -1.70 -1.22 -19.59
CA PRO A 417 -2.29 -0.86 -20.89
C PRO A 417 -3.08 0.47 -20.82
N VAL A 418 -3.24 1.15 -21.96
CA VAL A 418 -4.01 2.42 -22.07
C VAL A 418 -5.53 2.21 -22.03
N SER A 419 -5.99 1.01 -22.39
CA SER A 419 -7.38 0.58 -22.36
C SER A 419 -7.47 -0.94 -22.25
N SER A 420 -8.56 -1.45 -21.67
CA SER A 420 -8.81 -2.88 -21.51
C SER A 420 -10.30 -3.17 -21.41
N ASN A 421 -10.71 -4.42 -21.67
CA ASN A 421 -12.07 -4.91 -21.49
C ASN A 421 -12.16 -6.01 -20.40
N GLU A 422 -11.09 -6.21 -19.61
CA GLU A 422 -11.05 -7.21 -18.52
C GLU A 422 -12.16 -7.00 -17.50
N THR A 423 -12.97 -8.04 -17.25
CA THR A 423 -14.25 -7.88 -16.54
C THR A 423 -14.16 -7.94 -15.03
N THR A 424 -13.07 -8.48 -14.48
CA THR A 424 -12.88 -8.74 -13.04
C THR A 424 -11.82 -7.84 -12.42
N SER A 425 -10.55 -7.99 -12.81
CA SER A 425 -9.43 -7.19 -12.31
C SER A 425 -8.37 -6.92 -13.38
N LEU A 426 -7.60 -5.86 -13.18
CA LEU A 426 -6.58 -5.40 -14.12
C LEU A 426 -5.42 -4.72 -13.39
N SER A 427 -4.19 -5.07 -13.76
CA SER A 427 -2.98 -4.36 -13.32
C SER A 427 -2.60 -3.26 -14.32
N VAL A 428 -2.20 -2.09 -13.81
CA VAL A 428 -1.75 -0.95 -14.63
C VAL A 428 -0.42 -0.42 -14.13
N ASN A 429 0.52 -0.18 -15.04
CA ASN A 429 1.76 0.55 -14.76
C ASN A 429 1.66 1.98 -15.32
N TYR A 430 2.25 2.96 -14.64
CA TYR A 430 2.41 4.33 -15.13
C TYR A 430 3.92 4.66 -15.26
N PRO A 431 4.44 4.90 -16.48
CA PRO A 431 5.89 5.03 -16.72
C PRO A 431 6.46 6.41 -16.35
N SER A 432 5.62 7.35 -15.90
CA SER A 432 6.01 8.70 -15.46
C SER A 432 5.26 9.06 -14.18
N ALA A 433 5.84 9.93 -13.35
CA ALA A 433 5.12 10.51 -12.21
C ALA A 433 4.11 11.56 -12.67
N GLY A 434 2.97 11.65 -11.97
CA GLY A 434 1.86 12.50 -12.38
C GLY A 434 0.56 12.21 -11.63
N GLU A 435 -0.51 12.88 -12.05
CA GLU A 435 -1.89 12.51 -11.69
C GLU A 435 -2.56 11.87 -12.89
N TYR A 436 -3.16 10.70 -12.67
CA TYR A 436 -3.80 9.92 -13.71
C TYR A 436 -5.25 9.64 -13.34
N PHE A 437 -6.09 9.70 -14.36
CA PHE A 437 -7.52 9.41 -14.28
C PHE A 437 -7.80 8.07 -14.93
N ILE A 438 -8.48 7.21 -14.17
CA ILE A 438 -8.89 5.87 -14.58
C ILE A 438 -10.41 5.92 -14.69
N THR A 439 -10.94 5.75 -15.90
CA THR A 439 -12.37 5.72 -16.16
C THR A 439 -12.80 4.30 -16.51
N LEU A 440 -13.81 3.79 -15.80
CA LEU A 440 -14.52 2.58 -16.17
C LEU A 440 -15.84 2.99 -16.80
N TYR A 441 -16.02 2.67 -18.09
CA TYR A 441 -17.28 2.77 -18.81
C TYR A 441 -18.02 1.43 -18.75
N ILE A 442 -19.34 1.49 -18.62
CA ILE A 442 -20.22 0.33 -18.74
C ILE A 442 -21.30 0.60 -19.78
N TYR A 443 -21.79 -0.47 -20.40
CA TYR A 443 -22.76 -0.42 -21.50
C TYR A 443 -23.90 -1.40 -21.22
N LYS A 444 -25.14 -0.95 -21.42
CA LYS A 444 -26.35 -1.78 -21.34
C LYS A 444 -27.42 -1.27 -22.29
N ASN A 445 -27.73 -1.97 -23.38
CA ASN A 445 -28.56 -1.47 -24.47
C ASN A 445 -28.08 -0.08 -24.93
N SER A 446 -28.94 0.94 -24.88
CA SER A 446 -28.62 2.35 -25.14
C SER A 446 -28.11 3.13 -23.92
N TYR A 447 -28.09 2.52 -22.73
CA TYR A 447 -27.55 3.14 -21.52
C TYR A 447 -26.03 3.01 -21.47
N ILE A 448 -25.37 4.13 -21.23
CA ILE A 448 -23.92 4.23 -21.02
C ILE A 448 -23.72 5.06 -19.75
N ASP A 449 -22.90 4.56 -18.84
CA ASP A 449 -22.45 5.30 -17.67
C ASP A 449 -20.95 5.08 -17.45
N SER A 450 -20.33 5.95 -16.66
CA SER A 450 -18.93 5.80 -16.30
C SER A 450 -18.60 6.39 -14.94
N ILE A 451 -17.67 5.75 -14.26
CA ILE A 451 -17.05 6.29 -13.04
C ILE A 451 -15.57 6.56 -13.30
N THR A 452 -15.07 7.68 -12.79
CA THR A 452 -13.64 8.01 -12.85
C THR A 452 -13.06 8.11 -11.44
N LYS A 453 -11.91 7.46 -11.22
CA LYS A 453 -11.12 7.59 -10.00
C LYS A 453 -9.71 8.06 -10.35
N LYS A 454 -9.05 8.74 -9.42
CA LYS A 454 -7.69 9.28 -9.60
C LYS A 454 -6.66 8.43 -8.86
N VAL A 455 -5.46 8.33 -9.44
CA VAL A 455 -4.25 7.82 -8.78
C VAL A 455 -3.14 8.85 -8.89
N LYS A 456 -2.37 9.04 -7.81
CA LYS A 456 -1.16 9.86 -7.79
C LYS A 456 0.06 8.95 -7.92
N VAL A 457 0.90 9.18 -8.94
CA VAL A 457 2.17 8.47 -9.10
C VAL A 457 3.29 9.42 -8.68
N TYR A 458 4.04 9.05 -7.66
CA TYR A 458 5.16 9.84 -7.16
C TYR A 458 6.49 9.36 -7.74
N ASN A 459 7.41 10.30 -8.00
CA ASN A 459 8.79 9.96 -8.32
C ASN A 459 9.46 9.25 -7.13
N ILE A 460 10.31 8.28 -7.43
CA ILE A 460 11.27 7.73 -6.47
C ILE A 460 12.22 8.87 -6.04
N PRO A 461 12.50 9.07 -4.74
CA PRO A 461 13.44 10.10 -4.30
C PRO A 461 14.86 9.79 -4.80
N VAL A 462 15.57 10.81 -5.31
CA VAL A 462 16.97 10.68 -5.71
C VAL A 462 17.84 11.24 -4.60
N ILE A 463 18.64 10.39 -3.95
CA ILE A 463 19.47 10.79 -2.81
C ILE A 463 20.85 11.22 -3.29
N THR A 464 21.26 12.41 -2.86
CA THR A 464 22.65 12.87 -2.98
C THR A 464 23.28 12.90 -1.60
N THR A 465 24.48 12.33 -1.46
CA THR A 465 25.25 12.36 -0.21
C THR A 465 26.43 13.32 -0.31
N ASN A 466 26.78 13.93 0.81
CA ASN A 466 27.96 14.78 0.94
C ASN A 466 28.68 14.43 2.26
N ILE A 467 30.01 14.50 2.25
CA ILE A 467 30.88 14.16 3.39
C ILE A 467 31.96 15.22 3.55
N SER A 468 32.24 15.61 4.78
CA SER A 468 33.33 16.57 5.07
C SER A 468 34.73 15.97 4.86
N SER A 469 34.87 14.64 4.96
CA SER A 469 36.06 13.88 4.58
C SER A 469 35.70 12.42 4.31
N SER A 470 36.37 11.79 3.35
CA SER A 470 36.32 10.33 3.14
C SER A 470 37.35 9.57 3.99
N THR A 471 38.29 10.26 4.63
CA THR A 471 39.44 9.66 5.32
C THR A 471 39.74 10.36 6.65
N ILE A 472 39.64 9.64 7.77
CA ILE A 472 39.76 10.17 9.14
C ILE A 472 40.64 9.31 10.04
N CYS A 473 40.94 9.77 11.26
CA CYS A 473 41.62 8.96 12.26
C CYS A 473 40.62 8.03 12.98
N PRO A 474 41.03 6.83 13.46
CA PRO A 474 40.13 5.91 14.16
C PRO A 474 39.47 6.57 15.38
N GLY A 475 38.13 6.53 15.44
CA GLY A 475 37.34 7.12 16.52
C GLY A 475 37.16 8.66 16.44
N SER A 476 37.77 9.36 15.48
CA SER A 476 37.39 10.75 15.17
C SER A 476 36.01 10.80 14.54
N SER A 477 35.26 11.88 14.78
CA SER A 477 33.96 12.08 14.15
C SER A 477 34.09 12.62 12.73
N VAL A 478 33.19 12.15 11.86
CA VAL A 478 32.93 12.72 10.53
C VAL A 478 31.44 12.93 10.36
N THR A 479 31.08 13.98 9.62
CA THR A 479 29.68 14.32 9.34
C THR A 479 29.31 13.83 7.96
N LEU A 480 28.27 12.99 7.89
CA LEU A 480 27.64 12.56 6.65
C LEU A 480 26.32 13.31 6.50
N SER A 481 26.06 13.88 5.33
CA SER A 481 24.74 14.45 5.01
C SER A 481 24.15 13.77 3.78
N ALA A 482 22.83 13.71 3.77
CA ALA A 482 22.00 13.24 2.67
C ALA A 482 20.91 14.29 2.39
N SER A 483 20.64 14.51 1.10
CA SER A 483 19.58 15.38 0.61
C SER A 483 18.80 14.69 -0.51
N GLY A 484 17.61 15.20 -0.84
CA GLY A 484 16.74 14.66 -1.90
C GLY A 484 15.50 13.90 -1.41
N ALA A 485 15.31 13.74 -0.09
CA ALA A 485 14.12 13.15 0.51
C ALA A 485 13.57 13.89 1.74
N SER A 486 12.33 13.56 2.13
CA SER A 486 11.68 14.10 3.34
C SER A 486 12.19 13.47 4.63
N THR A 487 12.46 12.16 4.63
CA THR A 487 13.10 11.45 5.75
C THR A 487 14.19 10.52 5.24
N TYR A 488 15.09 10.09 6.13
CA TYR A 488 16.25 9.26 5.82
C TYR A 488 16.27 8.04 6.75
N ASN A 489 16.92 6.97 6.31
CA ASN A 489 17.25 5.83 7.15
C ASN A 489 18.66 5.34 6.79
N TRP A 490 19.58 5.50 7.73
CA TRP A 490 20.98 5.12 7.61
C TRP A 490 21.21 3.71 8.16
N SER A 491 22.20 3.00 7.64
CA SER A 491 22.53 1.62 8.03
C SER A 491 23.01 1.46 9.49
N ASN A 492 23.24 2.56 10.21
CA ASN A 492 23.49 2.58 11.66
C ASN A 492 22.21 2.85 12.50
N GLY A 493 21.03 2.88 11.88
CA GLY A 493 19.74 3.15 12.53
C GLY A 493 19.40 4.63 12.72
N ALA A 494 20.27 5.56 12.32
CA ALA A 494 19.98 6.99 12.38
C ALA A 494 19.02 7.43 11.26
N ASN A 495 18.18 8.43 11.51
CA ASN A 495 17.12 8.88 10.60
C ASN A 495 17.18 10.36 10.19
N ASN A 496 18.15 11.11 10.71
CA ASN A 496 18.38 12.50 10.38
C ASN A 496 19.04 12.68 9.00
N ALA A 497 18.75 13.80 8.33
CA ALA A 497 19.40 14.19 7.08
C ALA A 497 20.93 14.40 7.23
N GLN A 498 21.38 14.71 8.45
CA GLN A 498 22.79 14.86 8.80
C GLN A 498 23.09 14.01 10.03
N ILE A 499 24.15 13.21 9.96
CA ILE A 499 24.59 12.33 11.06
C ILE A 499 26.08 12.52 11.32
N SER A 500 26.49 12.36 12.58
CA SER A 500 27.90 12.33 12.99
C SER A 500 28.26 10.90 13.36
N VAL A 501 29.36 10.38 12.83
CA VAL A 501 29.80 8.99 13.03
C VAL A 501 31.29 8.94 13.34
N SER A 502 31.69 8.04 14.25
CA SER A 502 33.08 7.87 14.70
C SER A 502 33.58 6.43 14.56
N PRO A 503 33.72 5.91 13.32
CA PRO A 503 34.13 4.51 13.10
C PRO A 503 35.57 4.22 13.59
N THR A 504 35.78 2.99 14.06
CA THR A 504 37.09 2.46 14.49
C THR A 504 37.71 1.46 13.50
N VAL A 505 36.95 1.05 12.47
CA VAL A 505 37.41 0.29 11.29
C VAL A 505 36.87 0.95 10.01
N ASN A 506 37.44 0.63 8.85
CA ASN A 506 36.88 1.06 7.55
C ASN A 506 35.40 0.66 7.46
N THR A 507 34.51 1.64 7.24
CA THR A 507 33.06 1.42 7.37
C THR A 507 32.32 2.04 6.18
N VAL A 508 31.35 1.29 5.64
CA VAL A 508 30.43 1.76 4.61
C VAL A 508 29.08 2.03 5.25
N TYR A 509 28.67 3.29 5.26
CA TYR A 509 27.32 3.70 5.65
C TYR A 509 26.43 3.71 4.42
N LYS A 510 25.26 3.08 4.49
CA LYS A 510 24.24 3.19 3.44
C LYS A 510 23.11 4.07 3.92
N VAL A 511 22.50 4.82 3.02
CA VAL A 511 21.29 5.61 3.28
C VAL A 511 20.25 5.36 2.21
N VAL A 512 19.00 5.18 2.65
CA VAL A 512 17.82 5.35 1.79
C VAL A 512 17.05 6.57 2.27
N GLY A 513 16.39 7.28 1.36
CA GLY A 513 15.48 8.36 1.72
C GLY A 513 14.04 8.03 1.31
N LYS A 514 13.08 8.60 2.04
CA LYS A 514 11.65 8.42 1.80
C LYS A 514 10.95 9.77 1.60
N SER A 515 10.13 9.86 0.55
CA SER A 515 9.25 11.00 0.27
C SER A 515 7.93 10.48 -0.31
N ASN A 516 6.79 11.01 0.15
CA ASN A 516 5.46 10.64 -0.36
C ASN A 516 5.19 9.12 -0.41
N GLY A 517 5.70 8.37 0.58
CA GLY A 517 5.61 6.90 0.62
C GLY A 517 6.77 6.17 -0.08
N CYS A 518 7.33 6.76 -1.13
CA CYS A 518 8.36 6.15 -1.97
C CYS A 518 9.74 6.16 -1.33
N ILE A 519 10.46 5.04 -1.46
CA ILE A 519 11.79 4.82 -0.92
C ILE A 519 12.79 4.83 -2.08
N SER A 520 13.93 5.52 -1.91
CA SER A 520 15.02 5.55 -2.88
C SER A 520 15.79 4.24 -2.95
N ASP A 521 16.56 4.07 -4.02
CA ASP A 521 17.71 3.17 -4.00
C ASP A 521 18.68 3.53 -2.85
N SER A 522 19.45 2.55 -2.37
CA SER A 522 20.42 2.77 -1.30
C SER A 522 21.71 3.39 -1.83
N VAL A 523 22.06 4.58 -1.34
CA VAL A 523 23.34 5.24 -1.64
C VAL A 523 24.38 4.85 -0.59
N ALA A 524 25.58 4.46 -1.03
CA ALA A 524 26.67 4.05 -0.15
C ALA A 524 27.72 5.15 0.00
N VAL A 525 28.21 5.33 1.24
CA VAL A 525 29.24 6.29 1.63
C VAL A 525 30.34 5.53 2.35
N SER A 526 31.55 5.52 1.79
CA SER A 526 32.70 4.80 2.36
C SER A 526 33.59 5.73 3.16
N ILE A 527 33.85 5.38 4.42
CA ILE A 527 34.79 6.08 5.31
C ILE A 527 36.00 5.18 5.55
N PHE A 528 37.16 5.67 5.15
CA PHE A 528 38.45 5.01 5.33
C PHE A 528 39.20 5.58 6.54
N LEU A 529 39.95 4.73 7.23
CA LEU A 529 40.74 5.13 8.38
C LEU A 529 42.21 5.22 8.06
N LYS A 530 42.83 6.30 8.54
CA LYS A 530 44.27 6.48 8.59
C LYS A 530 44.86 5.52 9.62
N THR A 531 46.07 5.02 9.34
CA THR A 531 46.86 4.26 10.32
C THR A 531 47.28 5.15 11.48
N LYS A 532 47.00 4.76 12.73
CA LYS A 532 47.62 5.37 13.91
C LYS A 532 49.15 5.18 13.85
N PRO A 533 49.98 6.18 14.22
CA PRO A 533 51.41 5.96 14.39
C PRO A 533 51.71 5.03 15.56
N THR A 534 52.67 4.14 15.37
CA THR A 534 53.29 3.35 16.45
C THR A 534 54.52 4.10 16.95
N VAL A 535 54.43 4.65 18.15
CA VAL A 535 55.51 5.45 18.75
C VAL A 535 56.35 4.59 19.70
N SER A 536 57.63 4.89 19.79
CA SER A 536 58.55 4.32 20.78
C SER A 536 59.41 5.41 21.40
N ILE A 537 59.80 5.24 22.67
CA ILE A 537 60.76 6.11 23.36
C ILE A 537 62.03 5.31 23.60
N ASN A 538 63.19 5.89 23.28
CA ASN A 538 64.50 5.37 23.62
C ASN A 538 65.19 6.32 24.60
N ALA A 539 65.89 5.75 25.58
CA ALA A 539 66.67 6.46 26.59
C ALA A 539 68.15 6.09 26.42
N SER A 540 69.09 6.96 26.77
CA SER A 540 70.52 6.60 26.73
C SER A 540 70.89 5.70 27.92
N SER A 541 70.19 5.83 29.05
CA SER A 541 70.25 4.87 30.16
C SER A 541 68.95 4.80 30.94
N LEU A 542 68.39 3.59 31.11
CA LEU A 542 67.23 3.36 31.97
C LEU A 542 67.51 3.60 33.48
N SER A 543 68.77 3.81 33.87
CA SER A 543 69.10 4.22 35.24
C SER A 543 70.31 5.15 35.32
N ILE A 544 70.12 6.25 36.04
CA ILE A 544 71.08 7.34 36.26
C ILE A 544 71.19 7.66 37.75
N CYS A 545 72.20 8.41 38.16
CA CYS A 545 72.34 8.91 39.53
C CYS A 545 71.54 10.20 39.76
N VAL A 546 71.16 10.48 41.01
CA VAL A 546 70.38 11.68 41.36
C VAL A 546 71.08 12.97 40.91
N GLY A 547 70.41 13.72 40.03
CA GLY A 547 70.90 14.97 39.45
C GLY A 547 71.67 14.83 38.13
N GLU A 548 71.91 13.62 37.64
CA GLU A 548 72.41 13.41 36.27
C GLU A 548 71.31 13.68 35.22
N THR A 549 71.73 13.79 33.95
CA THR A 549 70.84 14.01 32.81
C THR A 549 70.79 12.78 31.90
N ASP A 550 69.62 12.50 31.31
CA ASP A 550 69.48 11.60 30.16
C ASP A 550 68.72 12.30 29.03
N THR A 551 68.90 11.85 27.79
CA THR A 551 68.14 12.28 26.61
C THR A 551 67.15 11.19 26.21
N LEU A 552 65.86 11.53 26.22
CA LEU A 552 64.79 10.66 25.75
C LEU A 552 64.43 11.04 24.31
N THR A 553 64.51 10.08 23.38
CA THR A 553 64.21 10.29 21.96
C THR A 553 62.99 9.46 21.54
N ALA A 554 61.95 10.13 21.06
CA ALA A 554 60.76 9.52 20.50
C ALA A 554 60.90 9.30 18.99
N SER A 555 60.37 8.19 18.49
CA SER A 555 60.38 7.83 17.06
C SER A 555 59.01 7.25 16.62
N GLY A 556 58.75 7.19 15.31
CA GLY A 556 57.52 6.61 14.73
C GLY A 556 56.38 7.57 14.37
N ALA A 557 56.60 8.88 14.40
CA ALA A 557 55.61 9.92 14.04
C ALA A 557 56.29 11.15 13.39
N THR A 558 55.50 12.07 12.82
CA THR A 558 56.03 13.32 12.20
C THR A 558 56.22 14.46 13.19
N SER A 559 55.47 14.46 14.30
CA SER A 559 55.66 15.38 15.42
C SER A 559 55.28 14.70 16.73
N TYR A 560 55.64 15.29 17.86
CA TYR A 560 55.48 14.72 19.19
C TYR A 560 54.87 15.75 20.14
N ILE A 561 54.26 15.27 21.22
CA ILE A 561 53.82 16.07 22.37
C ILE A 561 54.21 15.29 23.62
N TRP A 562 55.18 15.81 24.36
CA TRP A 562 55.58 15.32 25.67
C TRP A 562 54.70 15.94 26.76
N ARG A 563 54.66 15.31 27.93
CA ARG A 563 53.82 15.75 29.06
C ARG A 563 54.17 17.14 29.61
N ASP A 564 55.41 17.58 29.42
CA ASP A 564 55.90 18.92 29.76
C ASP A 564 55.50 20.01 28.73
N GLY A 565 54.83 19.63 27.64
CA GLY A 565 54.45 20.52 26.53
C GLY A 565 55.49 20.60 25.43
N SER A 566 56.65 19.93 25.54
CA SER A 566 57.65 19.89 24.48
C SER A 566 57.11 19.20 23.23
N THR A 567 57.40 19.77 22.06
CA THR A 567 57.01 19.23 20.74
C THR A 567 58.18 18.63 19.96
N SER A 568 59.39 18.68 20.54
CA SER A 568 60.61 18.08 19.99
C SER A 568 60.52 16.56 19.95
N ASN A 569 61.19 15.92 18.99
CA ASN A 569 61.36 14.46 18.99
C ASN A 569 62.33 13.98 20.10
N SER A 570 63.07 14.88 20.74
CA SER A 570 63.89 14.55 21.92
C SER A 570 63.77 15.58 23.04
N ILE A 571 63.76 15.10 24.29
CA ILE A 571 63.86 15.92 25.51
C ILE A 571 65.04 15.49 26.36
N VAL A 572 65.65 16.44 27.09
CA VAL A 572 66.66 16.17 28.11
C VAL A 572 65.99 16.21 29.48
N VAL A 573 66.21 15.19 30.30
CA VAL A 573 65.55 15.01 31.60
C VAL A 573 66.57 14.88 32.72
N ASN A 574 66.33 15.50 33.87
CA ASN A 574 67.22 15.51 35.03
C ASN A 574 66.52 15.09 36.35
N PRO A 575 65.87 13.91 36.41
CA PRO A 575 65.06 13.52 37.56
C PRO A 575 65.86 13.38 38.85
N THR A 576 65.32 13.91 39.95
CA THR A 576 65.88 13.74 41.30
C THR A 576 65.31 12.53 42.04
N VAL A 577 64.21 11.97 41.54
CA VAL A 577 63.56 10.73 41.99
C VAL A 577 63.11 9.93 40.77
N THR A 578 62.99 8.61 40.89
CA THR A 578 62.53 7.73 39.80
C THR A 578 61.23 8.26 39.19
N SER A 579 61.27 8.58 37.89
CA SER A 579 60.23 9.35 37.20
C SER A 579 59.85 8.70 35.88
N SER A 580 58.58 8.82 35.50
CA SER A 580 58.07 8.33 34.23
C SER A 580 57.72 9.48 33.28
N TYR A 581 58.11 9.32 32.02
CA TYR A 581 57.95 10.30 30.96
C TYR A 581 57.00 9.75 29.90
N LYS A 582 56.03 10.57 29.46
CA LYS A 582 55.04 10.19 28.46
C LYS A 582 55.12 11.07 27.22
N VAL A 583 54.94 10.45 26.06
CA VAL A 583 54.84 11.12 24.76
C VAL A 583 53.64 10.59 23.98
N ILE A 584 53.05 11.47 23.16
CA ILE A 584 52.10 11.14 22.10
C ILE A 584 52.74 11.60 20.78
N GLY A 585 52.75 10.77 19.75
CA GLY A 585 53.20 11.16 18.41
C GLY A 585 52.03 11.44 17.48
N ILE A 586 52.18 12.36 16.54
CA ILE A 586 51.18 12.69 15.53
C ILE A 586 51.74 12.37 14.13
N LEU A 587 50.99 11.58 13.36
CA LEU A 587 51.31 11.21 11.98
C LEU A 587 50.07 11.37 11.10
N ASN A 588 50.18 12.08 9.97
CA ASN A 588 49.07 12.36 9.06
C ASN A 588 47.82 12.98 9.74
N GLY A 589 48.03 13.69 10.85
CA GLY A 589 46.99 14.29 11.69
C GLY A 589 46.39 13.35 12.75
N CYS A 590 46.87 12.11 12.89
CA CYS A 590 46.40 11.15 13.88
C CYS A 590 47.40 10.97 15.02
N SER A 591 46.90 11.07 16.25
CA SER A 591 47.67 10.78 17.46
C SER A 591 47.85 9.28 17.67
N SER A 592 49.03 8.88 18.13
CA SER A 592 49.28 7.57 18.75
C SER A 592 48.51 7.44 20.06
N ASP A 593 48.51 6.24 20.61
CA ASP A 593 48.28 6.07 22.04
C ASP A 593 49.48 6.61 22.84
N SER A 594 49.31 6.91 24.13
CA SER A 594 50.41 7.48 24.93
C SER A 594 51.42 6.40 25.30
N VAL A 595 52.69 6.65 25.00
CA VAL A 595 53.81 5.77 25.32
C VAL A 595 54.51 6.29 26.56
N GLU A 596 54.96 5.40 27.44
CA GLU A 596 55.61 5.73 28.72
C GLU A 596 56.97 5.04 28.82
N ILE A 597 57.96 5.76 29.36
CA ILE A 597 59.26 5.21 29.76
C ILE A 597 59.57 5.65 31.20
N GLN A 598 60.20 4.77 31.98
CA GLN A 598 60.57 5.04 33.36
C GLN A 598 62.10 5.13 33.49
N ILE A 599 62.60 6.19 34.12
CA ILE A 599 64.02 6.38 34.40
C ILE A 599 64.26 6.19 35.90
N THR A 600 65.05 5.17 36.26
CA THR A 600 65.33 4.80 37.66
C THR A 600 66.48 5.62 38.21
N VAL A 601 66.19 6.48 39.19
CA VAL A 601 67.19 7.32 39.85
C VAL A 601 67.82 6.58 41.02
N LYS A 602 69.14 6.38 40.95
CA LYS A 602 69.95 5.83 42.04
C LYS A 602 70.34 6.94 43.03
N PRO A 603 70.22 6.71 44.35
CA PRO A 603 70.70 7.67 45.35
C PRO A 603 72.23 7.73 45.35
N LYS A 604 72.79 8.91 45.66
CA LYS A 604 74.21 9.04 46.01
C LYS A 604 74.50 8.30 47.32
N PRO A 605 75.65 7.62 47.46
CA PRO A 605 76.10 7.13 48.76
C PRO A 605 76.42 8.29 49.72
N ILE A 606 76.20 8.09 51.01
CA ILE A 606 76.51 9.04 52.07
C ILE A 606 77.80 8.57 52.75
N VAL A 607 78.86 9.38 52.69
CA VAL A 607 80.19 9.00 53.15
C VAL A 607 80.59 9.77 54.39
N SER A 608 81.36 9.14 55.27
CA SER A 608 81.94 9.74 56.48
C SER A 608 83.39 9.32 56.65
N ILE A 609 84.18 10.11 57.40
CA ILE A 609 85.56 9.79 57.79
C ILE A 609 85.65 9.74 59.33
N SER A 610 86.39 8.78 59.87
CA SER A 610 86.74 8.70 61.30
C SER A 610 88.26 8.54 61.48
N PRO A 611 88.91 9.29 62.41
CA PRO A 611 88.35 10.42 63.15
C PRO A 611 88.07 11.64 62.25
N THR A 612 87.03 12.42 62.56
CA THR A 612 86.68 13.66 61.83
C THR A 612 87.63 14.82 62.17
N ASN A 613 88.10 14.88 63.41
CA ASN A 613 89.09 15.84 63.89
C ASN A 613 90.01 15.14 64.89
N THR A 614 91.32 15.29 64.75
CA THR A 614 92.32 14.68 65.63
C THR A 614 93.59 15.52 65.69
N THR A 615 94.38 15.33 66.75
CA THR A 615 95.65 16.05 66.98
C THR A 615 96.74 15.03 67.25
N ILE A 616 97.86 15.13 66.53
CA ILE A 616 99.02 14.25 66.66
C ILE A 616 100.31 15.07 66.81
N CYS A 617 101.36 14.46 67.36
CA CYS A 617 102.69 15.09 67.43
C CYS A 617 103.31 15.15 66.02
N ALA A 618 104.16 16.15 65.74
CA ALA A 618 104.90 16.20 64.48
C ALA A 618 105.72 14.92 64.25
N GLY A 619 105.62 14.35 63.03
CA GLY A 619 106.28 13.10 62.65
C GLY A 619 105.52 11.82 62.99
N GLN A 620 104.38 11.89 63.69
CA GLN A 620 103.47 10.74 63.83
C GLN A 620 102.51 10.60 62.65
N SER A 621 101.95 9.41 62.51
CA SER A 621 100.94 9.08 61.50
C SER A 621 99.59 8.79 62.15
N VAL A 622 98.49 9.15 61.49
CA VAL A 622 97.13 8.75 61.86
C VAL A 622 96.46 7.99 60.72
N THR A 623 95.65 6.99 61.07
CA THR A 623 94.81 6.27 60.11
C THR A 623 93.44 6.97 60.02
N LEU A 624 93.06 7.39 58.82
CA LEU A 624 91.71 7.90 58.52
C LEU A 624 90.92 6.78 57.85
N THR A 625 89.74 6.47 58.39
CA THR A 625 88.84 5.42 57.88
C THR A 625 87.60 6.03 57.28
N ALA A 626 87.32 5.75 56.01
CA ALA A 626 86.08 6.12 55.33
C ALA A 626 85.02 5.01 55.41
N SER A 627 83.75 5.38 55.53
CA SER A 627 82.62 4.46 55.53
C SER A 627 81.44 5.00 54.69
N GLY A 628 80.50 4.13 54.31
CA GLY A 628 79.25 4.51 53.61
C GLY A 628 79.22 4.36 52.08
N ALA A 629 80.26 3.82 51.45
CA ALA A 629 80.28 3.49 50.02
C ALA A 629 81.00 2.15 49.71
N SER A 630 80.83 1.64 48.47
CA SER A 630 81.48 0.39 48.02
C SER A 630 82.96 0.57 47.68
N SER A 631 83.37 1.77 47.28
CA SER A 631 84.76 2.13 46.97
C SER A 631 85.01 3.60 47.29
N TYR A 632 86.27 4.01 47.42
CA TYR A 632 86.65 5.34 47.91
C TYR A 632 87.86 5.90 47.16
N VAL A 633 87.85 7.20 46.90
CA VAL A 633 88.96 7.98 46.33
C VAL A 633 89.23 9.18 47.23
N TRP A 634 90.46 9.28 47.73
CA TRP A 634 90.88 10.33 48.66
C TRP A 634 91.55 11.51 47.93
N SER A 635 91.55 12.68 48.57
CA SER A 635 92.25 13.88 48.06
C SER A 635 93.78 13.72 47.99
N THR A 636 94.33 12.64 48.54
CA THR A 636 95.74 12.22 48.38
C THR A 636 96.00 11.49 47.06
N GLY A 637 94.96 11.21 46.26
CA GLY A 637 95.03 10.34 45.08
C GLY A 637 94.98 8.84 45.41
N GLN A 638 94.94 8.45 46.69
CA GLN A 638 94.85 7.06 47.13
C GLN A 638 93.42 6.53 47.07
N SER A 639 93.29 5.21 46.90
CA SER A 639 92.01 4.50 46.90
C SER A 639 91.94 3.48 48.04
N GLY A 640 90.76 3.31 48.64
CA GLY A 640 90.52 2.33 49.71
C GLY A 640 89.76 2.92 50.90
N ASN A 641 89.16 2.06 51.73
CA ASN A 641 88.40 2.50 52.90
C ASN A 641 89.27 3.06 54.04
N THR A 642 90.59 2.94 53.96
CA THR A 642 91.53 3.51 54.94
C THR A 642 92.71 4.16 54.22
N ILE A 643 93.22 5.26 54.77
CA ILE A 643 94.53 5.81 54.43
C ILE A 643 95.32 6.10 55.72
N VAL A 644 96.63 5.96 55.66
CA VAL A 644 97.55 6.39 56.73
C VAL A 644 98.23 7.66 56.28
N VAL A 645 98.16 8.71 57.10
CA VAL A 645 98.67 10.04 56.77
C VAL A 645 99.58 10.58 57.87
N ASN A 646 100.71 11.18 57.47
CA ASN A 646 101.74 11.72 58.37
C ASN A 646 102.02 13.21 58.09
N PRO A 647 101.01 14.10 58.18
CA PRO A 647 101.19 15.51 57.85
C PRO A 647 102.20 16.22 58.76
N SER A 648 102.95 17.17 58.20
CA SER A 648 103.89 18.04 58.94
C SER A 648 103.26 19.36 59.42
N VAL A 649 102.08 19.70 58.90
CA VAL A 649 101.27 20.89 59.22
C VAL A 649 99.78 20.51 59.28
N ASN A 650 98.94 21.34 59.90
CA ASN A 650 97.49 21.10 59.94
C ASN A 650 96.94 20.87 58.53
N SER A 651 96.30 19.72 58.32
CA SER A 651 95.94 19.23 56.98
C SER A 651 94.50 18.72 56.94
N THR A 652 93.80 19.04 55.84
CA THR A 652 92.41 18.59 55.59
C THR A 652 92.40 17.54 54.49
N TYR A 653 91.83 16.37 54.79
CA TYR A 653 91.67 15.27 53.87
C TYR A 653 90.21 15.19 53.42
N LYS A 654 89.98 14.96 52.12
CA LYS A 654 88.65 14.69 51.56
C LYS A 654 88.57 13.26 51.05
N VAL A 655 87.37 12.69 51.03
CA VAL A 655 87.09 11.42 50.37
C VAL A 655 85.78 11.51 49.58
N LEU A 656 85.77 10.96 48.37
CA LEU A 656 84.58 10.63 47.60
C LEU A 656 84.37 9.11 47.68
N GLY A 657 83.14 8.66 47.83
CA GLY A 657 82.78 7.25 47.77
C GLY A 657 81.91 6.95 46.55
N ILE A 658 82.08 5.76 45.95
CA ILE A 658 81.32 5.34 44.78
C ILE A 658 80.58 4.04 45.09
N THR A 659 79.27 4.02 44.82
CA THR A 659 78.36 2.88 44.98
C THR A 659 77.41 2.83 43.77
N ASN A 660 77.24 1.68 43.13
CA ASN A 660 76.37 1.50 41.95
C ASN A 660 76.64 2.49 40.79
N ASN A 661 77.91 2.89 40.64
CA ASN A 661 78.46 3.94 39.76
C ASN A 661 78.07 5.39 40.12
N CYS A 662 77.41 5.63 41.26
CA CYS A 662 77.11 6.97 41.75
C CYS A 662 78.16 7.45 42.75
N SER A 663 78.71 8.64 42.51
CA SER A 663 79.62 9.32 43.46
C SER A 663 78.85 10.01 44.58
N SER A 664 79.33 9.89 45.81
CA SER A 664 78.94 10.72 46.94
C SER A 664 79.34 12.18 46.72
N ASP A 665 78.81 13.05 47.58
CA ASP A 665 79.47 14.32 47.87
C ASP A 665 80.68 14.08 48.79
N SER A 666 81.63 15.01 48.86
CA SER A 666 82.91 14.78 49.56
C SER A 666 82.80 14.92 51.08
N ALA A 667 83.18 13.89 51.84
CA ALA A 667 83.37 13.99 53.29
C ALA A 667 84.77 14.55 53.63
N THR A 668 84.92 15.21 54.77
CA THR A 668 86.17 15.85 55.21
C THR A 668 86.63 15.41 56.60
N ALA A 669 87.94 15.30 56.81
CA ALA A 669 88.58 15.14 58.11
C ALA A 669 89.78 16.08 58.27
N ILE A 670 90.04 16.53 59.51
CA ILE A 670 91.12 17.46 59.85
C ILE A 670 92.11 16.76 60.78
N VAL A 671 93.40 16.86 60.45
CA VAL A 671 94.52 16.39 61.28
C VAL A 671 95.36 17.59 61.69
N ASN A 672 95.40 17.88 62.99
CA ASN A 672 96.19 18.97 63.57
C ASN A 672 97.53 18.46 64.10
N ILE A 673 98.56 19.29 64.04
CA ILE A 673 99.93 18.96 64.48
C ILE A 673 100.32 19.82 65.69
N THR A 674 100.79 19.16 66.76
CA THR A 674 101.38 19.84 67.93
C THR A 674 102.91 19.76 67.92
N THR A 675 103.56 20.91 68.11
CA THR A 675 105.03 21.09 68.03
C THR A 675 105.65 21.75 69.26
N THR A 676 104.85 22.22 70.22
CA THR A 676 105.31 23.02 71.37
C THR A 676 105.55 22.16 72.61
N ASN A 677 106.68 22.37 73.27
CA ASN A 677 106.96 21.78 74.59
C ASN A 677 105.93 22.25 75.65
N PRO A 678 105.57 21.41 76.65
CA PRO A 678 104.75 21.85 77.78
C PRO A 678 105.49 22.88 78.64
N THR A 679 104.80 23.94 79.08
CA THR A 679 105.37 24.95 79.97
C THR A 679 105.30 24.48 81.42
N VAL A 680 106.39 23.94 81.95
CA VAL A 680 106.47 23.44 83.33
C VAL A 680 106.81 24.58 84.30
N SER A 681 106.26 24.55 85.51
CA SER A 681 106.54 25.52 86.59
C SER A 681 106.65 24.84 87.96
N ILE A 682 107.38 25.47 88.91
CA ILE A 682 107.51 25.00 90.31
C ILE A 682 107.00 26.08 91.29
N THR A 683 106.24 25.67 92.31
CA THR A 683 105.87 26.50 93.47
C THR A 683 106.44 25.94 94.79
N LYS A 684 106.61 26.80 95.79
CA LYS A 684 107.21 26.47 97.11
C LYS A 684 106.21 26.61 98.26
N SER A 685 106.30 25.74 99.26
CA SER A 685 105.58 25.90 100.54
C SER A 685 106.41 25.45 101.75
N PRO A 686 106.69 26.34 102.74
CA PRO A 686 106.40 27.78 102.73
C PRO A 686 107.15 28.50 101.59
N ASN A 687 106.65 29.65 101.15
CA ASN A 687 107.25 30.41 100.05
C ASN A 687 108.48 31.20 100.53
N VAL A 688 109.58 30.48 100.77
CA VAL A 688 110.85 31.03 101.24
C VAL A 688 111.99 30.66 100.29
N SER A 689 112.93 31.58 100.10
CA SER A 689 114.19 31.36 99.38
C SER A 689 115.32 30.88 100.28
N THR A 690 115.23 31.14 101.58
CA THR A 690 116.22 30.77 102.59
C THR A 690 115.54 30.10 103.78
N ILE A 691 116.14 29.04 104.31
CA ILE A 691 115.71 28.31 105.50
C ILE A 691 116.87 28.17 106.51
N CYS A 692 116.60 27.81 107.76
CA CYS A 692 117.66 27.46 108.70
C CYS A 692 118.12 26.02 108.49
N GLU A 693 119.36 25.70 108.86
CA GLU A 693 119.88 24.34 108.79
C GLU A 693 119.02 23.35 109.61
N GLY A 694 118.38 22.39 108.93
CA GLY A 694 117.49 21.37 109.49
C GLY A 694 116.01 21.49 109.08
N ASP A 695 115.61 22.64 108.52
CA ASP A 695 114.24 22.91 108.06
C ASP A 695 113.87 22.16 106.78
N SER A 696 112.58 22.20 106.39
CA SER A 696 112.06 21.58 105.17
C SER A 696 111.15 22.49 104.36
N VAL A 697 111.17 22.34 103.04
CA VAL A 697 110.26 23.00 102.10
C VAL A 697 109.66 21.98 101.13
N THR A 698 108.42 22.21 100.72
CA THR A 698 107.71 21.40 99.72
C THR A 698 107.76 22.10 98.36
N LEU A 699 108.04 21.36 97.29
CA LEU A 699 108.07 21.84 95.91
C LEU A 699 106.99 21.12 95.09
N THR A 700 106.19 21.88 94.34
CA THR A 700 105.10 21.35 93.49
C THR A 700 105.29 21.77 92.05
N ALA A 701 105.29 20.81 91.12
CA ALA A 701 105.37 21.00 89.69
C ALA A 701 103.97 21.03 89.05
N SER A 702 103.79 21.85 88.01
CA SER A 702 102.58 21.89 87.19
C SER A 702 102.91 22.19 85.72
N GLY A 703 101.96 21.96 84.80
CA GLY A 703 102.07 22.31 83.37
C GLY A 703 102.39 21.16 82.40
N ALA A 704 102.48 19.92 82.87
CA ALA A 704 102.67 18.71 82.06
C ALA A 704 101.81 17.53 82.55
N ASN A 705 101.80 16.40 81.81
CA ASN A 705 101.11 15.17 82.25
C ASN A 705 102.00 14.29 83.14
N ASN A 706 103.29 14.21 82.82
CA ASN A 706 104.28 13.38 83.51
C ASN A 706 105.41 14.28 84.04
N TYR A 707 106.05 13.92 85.17
CA TYR A 707 107.10 14.71 85.81
C TYR A 707 108.31 13.86 86.25
N THR A 708 109.49 14.47 86.32
CA THR A 708 110.72 13.84 86.83
C THR A 708 111.64 14.91 87.43
N TRP A 709 111.95 14.79 88.72
CA TRP A 709 112.76 15.73 89.50
C TRP A 709 114.22 15.31 89.57
N SER A 710 115.11 16.29 89.82
CA SER A 710 116.54 16.07 90.07
C SER A 710 116.86 15.28 91.34
N THR A 711 115.86 15.02 92.20
CA THR A 711 115.93 14.09 93.34
C THR A 711 115.69 12.63 92.93
N GLY A 712 115.33 12.36 91.68
CA GLY A 712 114.88 11.04 91.19
C GLY A 712 113.39 10.77 91.37
N ALA A 713 112.65 11.65 92.06
CA ALA A 713 111.20 11.51 92.23
C ALA A 713 110.44 11.83 90.93
N ASN A 714 109.33 11.15 90.70
CA ASN A 714 108.51 11.23 89.48
C ASN A 714 107.02 11.62 89.76
N THR A 715 106.75 12.13 90.95
CA THR A 715 105.47 12.72 91.37
C THR A 715 105.43 14.23 91.06
N ALA A 716 104.24 14.82 90.96
CA ALA A 716 104.09 16.27 90.82
C ALA A 716 104.52 17.06 92.08
N VAL A 717 104.67 16.42 93.24
CA VAL A 717 105.04 17.07 94.52
C VAL A 717 106.19 16.33 95.19
N ILE A 718 107.16 17.06 95.74
CA ILE A 718 108.28 16.56 96.55
C ILE A 718 108.50 17.42 97.80
N LYS A 719 109.09 16.85 98.86
CA LYS A 719 109.49 17.59 100.07
C LYS A 719 110.97 17.40 100.34
N VAL A 720 111.69 18.50 100.58
CA VAL A 720 113.16 18.54 100.59
C VAL A 720 113.71 19.22 101.84
N LYS A 721 114.89 18.77 102.30
CA LYS A 721 115.62 19.24 103.50
C LYS A 721 117.11 19.47 103.18
N PRO A 722 117.45 20.52 102.42
CA PRO A 722 118.84 20.81 102.11
C PRO A 722 119.60 21.31 103.36
N THR A 723 120.83 20.83 103.56
CA THR A 723 121.78 21.34 104.58
C THR A 723 122.77 22.36 104.01
N VAL A 724 122.86 22.44 102.68
CA VAL A 724 123.62 23.46 101.92
C VAL A 724 122.76 23.99 100.78
N ASN A 725 123.08 25.16 100.24
CA ASN A 725 122.32 25.77 99.13
C ASN A 725 122.15 24.77 97.97
N THR A 726 120.91 24.41 97.64
CA THR A 726 120.59 23.34 96.67
C THR A 726 119.59 23.82 95.63
N ASN A 727 119.82 23.49 94.36
CA ASN A 727 118.91 23.76 93.24
C ASN A 727 118.17 22.49 92.81
N TYR A 728 116.85 22.57 92.71
CA TYR A 728 115.98 21.47 92.29
C TYR A 728 115.46 21.74 90.89
N ILE A 729 115.51 20.74 90.02
CA ILE A 729 115.01 20.82 88.63
C ILE A 729 113.88 19.81 88.48
N VAL A 730 112.82 20.16 87.76
CA VAL A 730 111.80 19.21 87.29
C VAL A 730 111.70 19.28 85.79
N THR A 731 111.66 18.12 85.14
CA THR A 731 111.30 17.95 83.73
C THR A 731 109.87 17.42 83.66
N GLY A 732 109.06 17.88 82.72
CA GLY A 732 107.73 17.33 82.48
C GLY A 732 107.37 17.22 81.01
N SER A 733 106.59 16.20 80.65
CA SER A 733 106.23 15.87 79.25
C SER A 733 104.74 15.65 79.05
N LEU A 734 104.29 15.79 77.79
CA LEU A 734 102.91 15.53 77.36
C LEU A 734 102.71 14.05 77.02
N THR A 735 101.55 13.49 77.39
CA THR A 735 101.20 12.11 77.05
C THR A 735 101.12 11.95 75.52
N GLY A 736 101.84 10.96 74.97
CA GLY A 736 101.90 10.71 73.53
C GLY A 736 103.02 11.46 72.78
N CYS A 737 103.51 12.59 73.32
CA CYS A 737 104.65 13.34 72.75
C CYS A 737 105.84 13.34 73.74
N SER A 738 106.41 12.17 74.03
CA SER A 738 107.48 12.01 75.04
C SER A 738 108.78 12.76 74.71
N SER A 739 109.03 13.11 73.44
CA SER A 739 110.14 13.95 72.99
C SER A 739 109.92 15.45 73.23
N LEU A 740 108.70 15.87 73.62
CA LEU A 740 108.37 17.25 73.96
C LEU A 740 108.33 17.40 75.48
N SER A 741 109.35 18.02 76.05
CA SER A 741 109.49 18.23 77.49
C SER A 741 109.85 19.66 77.86
N GLY A 742 109.20 20.21 78.88
CA GLY A 742 109.60 21.46 79.53
C GLY A 742 110.38 21.20 80.82
N GLN A 743 111.16 22.20 81.24
CA GLN A 743 111.87 22.18 82.52
C GLN A 743 111.61 23.44 83.32
N ALA A 744 111.57 23.29 84.65
CA ALA A 744 111.61 24.39 85.60
C ALA A 744 112.63 24.07 86.69
N ASN A 745 113.24 25.09 87.30
CA ASN A 745 114.16 24.93 88.41
C ASN A 745 113.89 25.91 89.56
N THR A 746 114.37 25.59 90.76
CA THR A 746 114.29 26.48 91.91
C THR A 746 115.32 26.16 92.99
N SER A 747 115.97 27.21 93.50
CA SER A 747 116.99 27.12 94.55
C SER A 747 116.42 27.37 95.94
N ILE A 748 116.99 26.68 96.93
CA ILE A 748 116.74 26.84 98.37
C ILE A 748 118.09 27.07 99.06
N ASN A 749 118.23 28.20 99.76
CA ASN A 749 119.43 28.58 100.50
C ASN A 749 119.31 28.21 101.98
N VAL A 750 120.44 28.03 102.67
CA VAL A 750 120.52 27.56 104.07
C VAL A 750 121.43 28.47 104.91
N ASN A 751 120.92 28.97 106.04
CA ASN A 751 121.69 29.79 106.98
C ASN A 751 122.26 28.97 108.16
N PRO A 752 123.56 29.16 108.54
CA PRO A 752 124.18 28.52 109.70
C PRO A 752 123.85 29.20 111.04
N LYS A 753 124.10 28.52 112.17
CA LYS A 753 123.76 28.98 113.54
C LYS A 753 124.82 29.90 114.18
N PRO A 754 124.44 30.92 114.99
CA PRO A 754 125.36 31.81 115.71
C PRO A 754 125.86 31.27 117.08
N THR A 755 126.89 31.90 117.66
CA THR A 755 127.67 31.45 118.85
C THR A 755 127.56 32.39 120.09
N ILE A 756 128.06 31.97 121.27
CA ILE A 756 127.61 32.35 122.64
C ILE A 756 128.58 33.30 123.42
N GLY A 757 128.07 34.10 124.39
CA GLY A 757 128.85 34.71 125.50
C GLY A 757 128.05 35.61 126.49
N GLU A 758 128.37 35.58 127.79
CA GLU A 758 127.68 36.31 128.90
C GLU A 758 128.59 37.42 129.55
N ILE A 759 128.26 38.25 130.56
CA ILE A 759 127.15 38.39 131.57
C ILE A 759 127.08 39.88 132.03
N THR A 760 126.03 40.47 132.66
CA THR A 760 125.78 40.60 134.13
C THR A 760 124.51 41.45 134.42
N ARG A 761 123.90 41.32 135.62
CA ARG A 761 122.67 42.00 136.11
C ARG A 761 122.88 43.44 136.68
N GLY A 762 121.92 44.33 136.40
CA GLY A 762 121.01 44.88 137.43
C GLY A 762 121.17 46.33 137.92
N GLY A 763 120.09 47.13 137.83
CA GLY A 763 119.80 48.21 138.79
C GLY A 763 119.36 49.59 138.25
N TRP A 764 118.05 49.82 138.20
CA TRP A 764 117.30 51.08 138.45
C TRP A 764 117.71 52.44 137.81
N ASP A 765 116.77 52.96 137.00
CA ASP A 765 116.38 54.36 136.73
C ASP A 765 117.43 55.48 136.53
N THR A 766 117.49 56.05 135.32
CA THR A 766 117.53 57.52 134.98
C THR A 766 117.54 57.73 133.45
N ILE A 767 117.25 58.95 132.98
CA ILE A 767 116.97 59.41 131.59
C ILE A 767 118.25 59.68 130.75
N TYR A 768 118.07 59.79 129.42
CA TYR A 768 119.00 60.13 128.31
C TYR A 768 119.84 58.95 127.77
N VAL A 769 119.97 58.71 126.45
CA VAL A 769 119.57 59.47 125.23
C VAL A 769 118.58 58.68 124.38
#